data_AF-A0A955K564-F1
#
_entry.id   AF-A0A955K564-F1
#
_cell.length_a   1.000
_cell.length_b   1.000
_cell.length_c   1.000
_cell.angle_alpha   90.00
_cell.angle_beta   90.00
_cell.angle_gamma   90.00
#
_symmetry.space_group_name_H-M   'P 1'
#
loop_
_entity.id
_entity.type
_entity.pdbx_description
1 polymer ?
#
loop_
_entity_poly.entity_id
_entity_poly.type
_entity_poly.pdbx_seq_one_letter_code
_entity_poly.pdbx_strand_id
1 'polypeptide(L)'
;MDSDWETRSLYEAINHPDKAKVLSTLASITVNPDILDEDGKRTSNSQYAHHSIASIIDFGIRYFALTIDEMAKTKAQAAEKERLHAEYEGMSWEEREKRGWWSEERIKVDDSKLILDTSCLDLKDVAKHMISRQMNDAFNVAYQGETRLPFFVSYRVGAPVQKILIAGIIFSKHIGGLSQAELFESASIIGGNTEMVAGAYRDFVRASYETSRYLVSGQPAGYGYTRAEAGYGLMRSSRRAAHYILEVSRVFWGHDYHMFNNDTDGSDTEMPHFTRQDALFMATGEIALKVLVDKESYFDPLDPELFLEILRSIEPNSRGKLLEDTRHLYGPSFEELAEVFGLNTVVSAREYIFEILKTGHNDILWEYYHRYKTQPIIALEIFRGNIDYHSYLFTEGILNGELTDEHRLLGITEIGAIGIEQLKKLILSIQGFIARNDKTAEDYASEQAKIKGSKVYERLWRVAVRFDDTIWGNTSSGEIVNKLYTLETQMEYPEEATAPLNTDTYQNSGKVEIVERKSEQDSMNQEAERYIDSFCEIAKLAWSEDENLDVYSDRLSDLHTRVLQIHAGLIQKLAEAKSARQAFRINQQLSDYDKIIDGSYLEDLSEASGVTGFLEACAKLGHIKPMRDALREKALRLAKENLGHELKVAFRRLLDNTSVLDDLNAVLEVVDHLIVQEFLLKLRPNDINFEAFVRRELFNTSEVRAALDRLLRPKMQSTHVKTKTLQFIPNRDIGLELSGQIGDACWATSYHSIAASMPNLTAVLIAEDMGEQVRFVGSGLFIEATTDDGEEILIIRGLNPIQNTVNQLDASDFLEKYLTYAKSTAARAGRRLAMVYDKKGSASTNRPAIHDAMSTLMTNGRLTPVSVPVEQVRFNGYGLESSIYLVDAA
;
A
#
# COMPACT_ATOMS: atom_id res chain seq x y z
N MET A 1 -6.40 -51.75 -10.71
CA MET A 1 -7.81 -52.06 -11.02
C MET A 1 -8.69 -52.13 -9.77
N ASP A 2 -8.14 -51.90 -8.56
CA ASP A 2 -8.89 -52.00 -7.29
C ASP A 2 -9.42 -50.67 -6.71
N SER A 3 -9.43 -49.54 -7.44
CA SER A 3 -10.05 -48.28 -6.98
C SER A 3 -11.43 -48.00 -7.62
N ASP A 4 -11.82 -48.77 -8.65
CA ASP A 4 -13.12 -48.64 -9.31
C ASP A 4 -14.26 -49.33 -8.54
N TRP A 5 -13.94 -50.18 -7.55
CA TRP A 5 -14.95 -50.92 -6.77
C TRP A 5 -15.53 -50.09 -5.61
N GLU A 6 -14.73 -49.26 -4.93
CA GLU A 6 -15.20 -48.43 -3.79
C GLU A 6 -16.10 -47.26 -4.23
N THR A 7 -15.89 -46.71 -5.44
CA THR A 7 -16.68 -45.57 -5.93
C THR A 7 -18.00 -45.99 -6.59
N ARG A 8 -18.02 -47.14 -7.29
CA ARG A 8 -19.29 -47.77 -7.69
C ARG A 8 -20.11 -48.18 -6.48
N SER A 9 -19.47 -48.69 -5.41
CA SER A 9 -20.20 -49.04 -4.18
C SER A 9 -20.73 -47.80 -3.44
N LEU A 10 -19.98 -46.69 -3.39
CA LEU A 10 -20.44 -45.41 -2.83
C LEU A 10 -21.69 -44.87 -3.55
N TYR A 11 -21.66 -44.78 -4.89
CA TYR A 11 -22.81 -44.29 -5.64
C TYR A 11 -24.00 -45.27 -5.58
N GLU A 12 -23.75 -46.58 -5.60
CA GLU A 12 -24.78 -47.61 -5.44
C GLU A 12 -25.41 -47.59 -4.03
N ALA A 13 -24.63 -47.28 -2.99
CA ALA A 13 -25.08 -47.17 -1.60
C ALA A 13 -25.89 -45.89 -1.31
N ILE A 14 -25.78 -44.85 -2.13
CA ILE A 14 -26.59 -43.63 -1.98
C ILE A 14 -28.05 -43.95 -2.33
N ASN A 15 -28.92 -43.79 -1.32
CA ASN A 15 -30.37 -43.96 -1.42
C ASN A 15 -31.07 -42.59 -1.53
N HIS A 16 -30.63 -41.77 -2.49
CA HIS A 16 -31.21 -40.46 -2.74
C HIS A 16 -32.42 -40.57 -3.71
N PRO A 17 -33.56 -39.92 -3.43
CA PRO A 17 -34.78 -40.04 -4.25
C PRO A 17 -34.57 -39.61 -5.71
N ASP A 18 -33.71 -38.63 -5.97
CA ASP A 18 -33.39 -38.13 -7.32
C ASP A 18 -32.28 -38.91 -8.07
N LYS A 19 -31.77 -40.02 -7.53
CA LYS A 19 -30.70 -40.81 -8.17
C LYS A 19 -31.05 -41.22 -9.61
N ALA A 20 -32.30 -41.62 -9.86
CA ALA A 20 -32.76 -41.98 -11.20
C ALA A 20 -32.78 -40.78 -12.17
N LYS A 21 -33.17 -39.60 -11.68
CA LYS A 21 -33.19 -38.34 -12.44
C LYS A 21 -31.77 -37.91 -12.83
N VAL A 22 -30.83 -38.01 -11.90
CA VAL A 22 -29.40 -37.77 -12.12
C VAL A 22 -28.87 -38.66 -13.25
N LEU A 23 -29.11 -39.97 -13.17
CA LEU A 23 -28.66 -40.94 -14.19
C LEU A 23 -29.28 -40.68 -15.55
N SER A 24 -30.58 -40.37 -15.62
CA SER A 24 -31.25 -40.07 -16.89
C SER A 24 -30.71 -38.79 -17.55
N THR A 25 -30.44 -37.75 -16.77
CA THR A 25 -29.90 -36.50 -17.29
C THR A 25 -28.49 -36.68 -17.83
N LEU A 26 -27.65 -37.47 -17.16
CA LEU A 26 -26.29 -37.74 -17.64
C LEU A 26 -26.27 -38.63 -18.87
N ALA A 27 -27.16 -39.62 -18.94
CA ALA A 27 -27.35 -40.44 -20.13
C ALA A 27 -27.85 -39.64 -21.34
N SER A 28 -28.52 -38.49 -21.11
CA SER A 28 -28.99 -37.60 -22.17
C SER A 28 -27.90 -36.72 -22.79
N ILE A 29 -26.70 -36.66 -22.18
CA ILE A 29 -25.54 -35.96 -22.72
C ILE A 29 -24.87 -36.86 -23.75
N THR A 30 -25.43 -36.89 -24.97
CA THR A 30 -24.87 -37.65 -26.10
C THR A 30 -24.32 -36.69 -27.15
N VAL A 31 -23.19 -37.04 -27.78
CA VAL A 31 -22.82 -36.44 -29.07
C VAL A 31 -23.88 -36.87 -30.08
N ASN A 32 -24.44 -35.94 -30.85
CA ASN A 32 -25.29 -36.30 -31.98
C ASN A 32 -24.48 -37.23 -32.92
N PRO A 33 -24.89 -38.50 -33.10
CA PRO A 33 -24.13 -39.44 -33.92
C PRO A 33 -24.02 -38.99 -35.38
N ASP A 34 -24.92 -38.13 -35.85
CA ASP A 34 -24.96 -37.61 -37.23
C ASP A 34 -23.95 -36.46 -37.48
N ILE A 35 -23.27 -35.99 -36.43
CA ILE A 35 -22.19 -34.96 -36.52
C ILE A 35 -20.82 -35.63 -36.70
N LEU A 36 -20.81 -36.95 -36.91
CA LEU A 36 -19.66 -37.74 -37.32
C LEU A 36 -19.66 -37.81 -38.85
N ASP A 37 -18.60 -37.27 -39.44
CA ASP A 37 -18.31 -37.19 -40.88
C ASP A 37 -18.97 -38.32 -41.71
N GLU A 38 -19.73 -37.95 -42.75
CA GLU A 38 -20.54 -38.84 -43.60
C GLU A 38 -19.71 -39.97 -44.25
N ASP A 39 -18.37 -39.84 -44.26
CA ASP A 39 -17.43 -40.77 -44.86
C ASP A 39 -17.11 -42.03 -44.03
N GLY A 40 -17.73 -42.22 -42.86
CA GLY A 40 -17.62 -43.46 -42.07
C GLY A 40 -16.22 -43.75 -41.51
N LYS A 41 -15.28 -42.80 -41.65
CA LYS A 41 -13.97 -42.85 -41.00
C LYS A 41 -14.09 -42.17 -39.64
N ARG A 42 -14.06 -42.96 -38.56
CA ARG A 42 -13.84 -42.43 -37.20
C ARG A 42 -12.50 -41.69 -37.18
N THR A 43 -12.53 -40.37 -37.36
CA THR A 43 -11.37 -39.52 -37.12
C THR A 43 -11.01 -39.60 -35.63
N SER A 44 -9.73 -39.42 -35.31
CA SER A 44 -9.21 -39.34 -33.93
C SER A 44 -10.02 -38.37 -33.05
N ASN A 45 -10.61 -37.33 -33.65
CA ASN A 45 -11.42 -36.32 -32.99
C ASN A 45 -12.75 -36.87 -32.43
N SER A 46 -13.41 -37.81 -33.14
CA SER A 46 -14.65 -38.42 -32.65
C SER A 46 -14.43 -39.30 -31.41
N GLN A 47 -13.36 -40.09 -31.43
CA GLN A 47 -12.96 -40.95 -30.31
C GLN A 47 -12.56 -40.09 -29.10
N TYR A 48 -11.87 -38.98 -29.34
CA TYR A 48 -11.50 -38.02 -28.30
C TYR A 48 -12.73 -37.32 -27.68
N ALA A 49 -13.73 -36.94 -28.49
CA ALA A 49 -14.97 -36.34 -28.02
C ALA A 49 -15.79 -37.32 -27.16
N HIS A 50 -15.98 -38.56 -27.62
CA HIS A 50 -16.65 -39.60 -26.84
C HIS A 50 -15.91 -39.91 -25.54
N HIS A 51 -14.59 -40.00 -25.58
CA HIS A 51 -13.78 -40.22 -24.38
C HIS A 51 -13.92 -39.05 -23.39
N SER A 52 -13.91 -37.82 -23.88
CA SER A 52 -14.04 -36.62 -23.04
C SER A 52 -15.42 -36.49 -22.38
N ILE A 53 -16.49 -36.80 -23.10
CA ILE A 53 -17.85 -36.79 -22.55
C ILE A 53 -18.04 -37.91 -21.52
N ALA A 54 -17.51 -39.11 -21.79
CA ALA A 54 -17.51 -40.20 -20.82
C ALA A 54 -16.78 -39.81 -19.53
N SER A 55 -15.63 -39.11 -19.62
CA SER A 55 -14.93 -38.59 -18.45
C SER A 55 -15.74 -37.53 -17.70
N ILE A 56 -16.37 -36.58 -18.40
CA ILE A 56 -17.20 -35.51 -17.78
C ILE A 56 -18.36 -36.14 -16.99
N ILE A 57 -19.03 -37.13 -17.57
CA ILE A 57 -20.12 -37.86 -16.90
C ILE A 57 -19.60 -38.59 -15.66
N ASP A 58 -18.48 -39.32 -15.77
CA ASP A 58 -17.89 -40.05 -14.65
C ASP A 58 -17.48 -39.12 -13.49
N PHE A 59 -16.81 -37.99 -13.79
CA PHE A 59 -16.46 -36.99 -12.77
C PHE A 59 -17.68 -36.41 -12.08
N GLY A 60 -18.72 -36.07 -12.83
CA GLY A 60 -19.93 -35.51 -12.26
C GLY A 60 -20.66 -36.50 -11.33
N ILE A 61 -20.75 -37.78 -11.71
CA ILE A 61 -21.33 -38.84 -10.84
C ILE A 61 -20.55 -38.94 -9.53
N ARG A 62 -19.22 -38.94 -9.60
CA ARG A 62 -18.34 -39.06 -8.44
C ARG A 62 -18.46 -37.86 -7.50
N TYR A 63 -18.40 -36.64 -8.03
CA TYR A 63 -18.55 -35.43 -7.22
C TYR A 63 -19.93 -35.34 -6.58
N PHE A 64 -20.98 -35.72 -7.30
CA PHE A 64 -22.33 -35.77 -6.75
C PHE A 64 -22.41 -36.75 -5.56
N ALA A 65 -21.82 -37.94 -5.71
CA ALA A 65 -21.79 -38.95 -4.64
C ALA A 65 -21.07 -38.44 -3.38
N LEU A 66 -19.86 -37.89 -3.57
CA LEU A 66 -19.03 -37.36 -2.49
C LEU A 66 -19.68 -36.18 -1.78
N THR A 67 -20.35 -35.31 -2.54
CA THR A 67 -21.05 -34.14 -1.99
C THR A 67 -22.23 -34.58 -1.13
N ILE A 68 -23.02 -35.56 -1.58
CA ILE A 68 -24.12 -36.12 -0.79
C ILE A 68 -23.61 -36.73 0.51
N ASP A 69 -22.54 -37.52 0.44
CA ASP A 69 -21.95 -38.18 1.62
C ASP A 69 -21.47 -37.14 2.64
N GLU A 70 -20.72 -36.12 2.19
CA GLU A 70 -20.24 -35.05 3.06
C GLU A 70 -21.38 -34.24 3.67
N MET A 71 -22.37 -33.82 2.87
CA MET A 71 -23.50 -33.05 3.39
C MET A 71 -24.32 -33.85 4.40
N ALA A 72 -24.55 -35.14 4.13
CA ALA A 72 -25.23 -36.03 5.08
C ALA A 72 -24.40 -36.19 6.36
N LYS A 73 -23.08 -36.32 6.24
CA LYS A 73 -22.16 -36.41 7.37
C LYS A 73 -22.15 -35.13 8.20
N THR A 74 -22.07 -33.96 7.58
CA THR A 74 -22.12 -32.67 8.27
C THR A 74 -23.45 -32.46 8.99
N LYS A 75 -24.59 -32.79 8.36
CA LYS A 75 -25.90 -32.73 9.04
C LYS A 75 -25.98 -33.70 10.21
N ALA A 76 -25.50 -34.94 10.05
CA ALA A 76 -25.48 -35.93 11.12
C ALA A 76 -24.56 -35.51 12.28
N GLN A 77 -23.39 -34.91 11.98
CA GLN A 77 -22.49 -34.35 12.98
C GLN A 77 -23.12 -33.18 13.74
N ALA A 78 -23.81 -32.28 13.04
CA ALA A 78 -24.50 -31.15 13.66
C ALA A 78 -25.61 -31.63 14.61
N ALA A 79 -26.46 -32.56 14.15
CA ALA A 79 -27.53 -33.14 14.96
C ALA A 79 -27.00 -33.91 16.17
N GLU A 80 -25.93 -34.69 16.00
CA GLU A 80 -25.31 -35.41 17.12
C GLU A 80 -24.61 -34.45 18.09
N LYS A 81 -23.99 -33.38 17.59
CA LYS A 81 -23.41 -32.34 18.45
C LYS A 81 -24.48 -31.63 19.27
N GLU A 82 -25.62 -31.29 18.67
CA GLU A 82 -26.77 -30.69 19.35
C GLU A 82 -27.34 -31.64 20.42
N ARG A 83 -27.49 -32.94 20.09
CA ARG A 83 -27.91 -33.97 21.05
C ARG A 83 -26.93 -34.09 22.22
N LEU A 84 -25.63 -34.13 21.97
CA LEU A 84 -24.58 -34.22 22.99
C LEU A 84 -24.50 -32.95 23.83
N HIS A 85 -24.77 -31.78 23.25
CA HIS A 85 -24.82 -30.50 23.96
C HIS A 85 -26.04 -30.42 24.89
N ALA A 86 -27.22 -30.83 24.42
CA ALA A 86 -28.41 -30.97 25.28
C ALA A 86 -28.18 -31.99 26.42
N GLU A 87 -27.47 -33.09 26.13
CA GLU A 87 -27.06 -34.06 27.16
C GLU A 87 -26.10 -33.42 28.18
N TYR A 88 -25.12 -32.64 27.70
CA TYR A 88 -24.17 -31.90 28.55
C TYR A 88 -24.87 -30.90 29.48
N GLU A 89 -25.81 -30.10 28.97
CA GLU A 89 -26.56 -29.13 29.74
C GLU A 89 -27.37 -29.77 30.90
N GLY A 90 -27.89 -30.98 30.68
CA GLY A 90 -28.64 -31.74 31.68
C GLY A 90 -27.81 -32.48 32.74
N MET A 91 -26.49 -32.57 32.59
CA MET A 91 -25.61 -33.33 33.50
C MET A 91 -25.16 -32.53 34.72
N SER A 92 -24.99 -33.21 35.86
CA SER A 92 -24.28 -32.66 37.02
C SER A 92 -22.78 -32.50 36.73
N TRP A 93 -22.08 -31.73 37.56
CA TRP A 93 -20.64 -31.55 37.41
C TRP A 93 -19.87 -32.88 37.56
N GLU A 94 -20.28 -33.75 38.48
CA GLU A 94 -19.69 -35.08 38.69
C GLU A 94 -19.90 -36.01 37.48
N GLU A 95 -21.05 -35.91 36.80
CA GLU A 95 -21.35 -36.67 35.58
C GLU A 95 -20.49 -36.19 34.40
N ARG A 96 -20.31 -34.87 34.27
CA ARG A 96 -19.42 -34.26 33.26
C ARG A 96 -17.97 -34.66 33.46
N GLU A 97 -17.49 -34.62 34.71
CA GLU A 97 -16.16 -35.08 35.13
C GLU A 97 -15.93 -36.54 34.76
N LYS A 98 -16.88 -37.42 35.09
CA LYS A 98 -16.77 -38.86 34.78
C LYS A 98 -16.67 -39.14 33.27
N ARG A 99 -17.23 -38.29 32.42
CA ARG A 99 -17.17 -38.39 30.95
C ARG A 99 -16.01 -37.62 30.32
N GLY A 100 -15.25 -36.86 31.09
CA GLY A 100 -14.16 -36.02 30.59
C GLY A 100 -14.63 -34.80 29.78
N TRP A 101 -15.88 -34.37 29.98
CA TRP A 101 -16.48 -33.20 29.32
C TRP A 101 -16.37 -31.97 30.21
N TRP A 102 -15.15 -31.45 30.36
CA TRP A 102 -14.88 -30.31 31.24
C TRP A 102 -15.33 -28.97 30.65
N SER A 103 -15.50 -28.92 29.33
CA SER A 103 -16.02 -27.80 28.57
C SER A 103 -16.75 -28.30 27.33
N GLU A 104 -17.67 -27.49 26.81
CA GLU A 104 -18.45 -27.79 25.59
C GLU A 104 -17.54 -28.05 24.37
N GLU A 105 -16.41 -27.35 24.29
CA GLU A 105 -15.41 -27.49 23.22
C GLU A 105 -14.75 -28.87 23.14
N ARG A 106 -14.82 -29.68 24.21
CA ARG A 106 -14.23 -31.02 24.26
C ARG A 106 -15.20 -32.15 23.88
N ILE A 107 -16.46 -31.84 23.59
CA ILE A 107 -17.43 -32.81 23.10
C ILE A 107 -17.05 -33.18 21.67
N LYS A 108 -16.56 -34.41 21.47
CA LYS A 108 -16.21 -34.95 20.15
C LYS A 108 -17.32 -35.85 19.65
N VAL A 109 -17.76 -35.60 18.40
CA VAL A 109 -18.66 -36.51 17.68
C VAL A 109 -17.86 -37.72 17.20
N ASP A 110 -18.41 -38.92 17.42
CA ASP A 110 -17.84 -40.19 16.94
C ASP A 110 -18.43 -40.50 15.56
N ASP A 111 -17.69 -40.12 14.50
CA ASP A 111 -18.11 -40.28 13.11
C ASP A 111 -18.51 -41.72 12.75
N SER A 112 -17.99 -42.73 13.44
CA SER A 112 -18.27 -44.15 13.17
C SER A 112 -19.69 -44.59 13.55
N LYS A 113 -20.39 -43.79 14.35
CA LYS A 113 -21.74 -44.07 14.85
C LYS A 113 -22.83 -43.24 14.17
N LEU A 114 -22.45 -42.35 13.25
CA LEU A 114 -23.39 -41.51 12.54
C LEU A 114 -24.24 -42.34 11.60
N ILE A 115 -25.56 -42.18 11.69
CA ILE A 115 -26.49 -42.69 10.70
C ILE A 115 -26.65 -41.60 9.64
N LEU A 116 -26.14 -41.85 8.43
CA LEU A 116 -26.21 -40.89 7.33
C LEU A 116 -27.55 -41.03 6.62
N ASP A 117 -28.44 -40.05 6.81
CA ASP A 117 -29.67 -39.94 6.04
C ASP A 117 -29.48 -39.01 4.84
N THR A 118 -29.30 -39.61 3.67
CA THR A 118 -29.15 -38.87 2.40
C THR A 118 -30.48 -38.45 1.79
N SER A 119 -31.61 -38.97 2.28
CA SER A 119 -32.94 -38.70 1.70
C SER A 119 -33.48 -37.31 2.03
N CYS A 120 -32.93 -36.65 3.05
CA CYS A 120 -33.30 -35.32 3.50
C CYS A 120 -32.48 -34.17 2.85
N LEU A 121 -31.61 -34.50 1.88
CA LEU A 121 -30.82 -33.50 1.17
C LEU A 121 -31.63 -32.95 -0.02
N ASP A 122 -31.71 -31.63 -0.11
CA ASP A 122 -32.31 -30.98 -1.27
C ASP A 122 -31.31 -31.01 -2.44
N LEU A 123 -31.78 -31.43 -3.62
CA LEU A 123 -30.94 -31.59 -4.80
C LEU A 123 -30.27 -30.28 -5.23
N LYS A 124 -30.93 -29.14 -4.98
CA LYS A 124 -30.40 -27.81 -5.27
C LYS A 124 -29.23 -27.50 -4.35
N ASP A 125 -29.36 -27.79 -3.06
CA ASP A 125 -28.28 -27.59 -2.08
C ASP A 125 -27.09 -28.49 -2.36
N VAL A 126 -27.34 -29.75 -2.75
CA VAL A 126 -26.29 -30.67 -3.21
C VAL A 126 -25.57 -30.09 -4.43
N ALA A 127 -26.30 -29.55 -5.42
CA ALA A 127 -25.66 -28.92 -6.58
C ALA A 127 -24.81 -27.69 -6.20
N LYS A 128 -25.30 -26.82 -5.30
CA LYS A 128 -24.55 -25.66 -4.81
C LYS A 128 -23.24 -26.08 -4.13
N HIS A 129 -23.32 -27.05 -3.22
CA HIS A 129 -22.16 -27.53 -2.47
C HIS A 129 -21.15 -28.24 -3.38
N MET A 130 -21.63 -29.02 -4.34
CA MET A 130 -20.78 -29.71 -5.32
C MET A 130 -19.97 -28.72 -6.16
N ILE A 131 -20.59 -27.62 -6.63
CA ILE A 131 -19.89 -26.55 -7.35
C ILE A 131 -18.84 -25.90 -6.45
N SER A 132 -19.21 -25.49 -5.24
CA SER A 132 -18.27 -24.86 -4.31
C SER A 132 -17.05 -25.74 -4.08
N ARG A 133 -17.25 -27.06 -3.94
CA ARG A 133 -16.17 -28.02 -3.74
C ARG A 133 -15.30 -28.22 -4.98
N GLN A 134 -15.91 -28.45 -6.15
CA GLN A 134 -15.17 -28.57 -7.41
C GLN A 134 -14.32 -27.34 -7.69
N MET A 135 -14.85 -26.15 -7.35
CA MET A 135 -14.13 -24.88 -7.48
C MET A 135 -12.97 -24.79 -6.49
N ASN A 136 -13.18 -25.20 -5.22
CA ASN A 136 -12.11 -25.26 -4.23
C ASN A 136 -10.99 -26.24 -4.62
N ASP A 137 -11.35 -27.42 -5.12
CA ASP A 137 -10.39 -28.43 -5.58
C ASP A 137 -9.63 -27.96 -6.83
N ALA A 138 -10.31 -27.31 -7.77
CA ALA A 138 -9.67 -26.67 -8.93
C ALA A 138 -8.72 -25.54 -8.52
N PHE A 139 -9.12 -24.72 -7.54
CA PHE A 139 -8.29 -23.65 -6.98
C PHE A 139 -7.02 -24.21 -6.33
N ASN A 140 -7.14 -25.24 -5.48
CA ASN A 140 -5.99 -25.86 -4.81
C ASN A 140 -4.99 -26.45 -5.82
N VAL A 141 -5.49 -27.13 -6.86
CA VAL A 141 -4.65 -27.64 -7.96
C VAL A 141 -3.96 -26.50 -8.72
N ALA A 142 -4.66 -25.40 -8.96
CA ALA A 142 -4.12 -24.26 -9.73
C ALA A 142 -3.11 -23.43 -8.94
N TYR A 143 -3.36 -23.20 -7.65
CA TYR A 143 -2.63 -22.24 -6.83
C TYR A 143 -1.47 -22.87 -6.05
N GLN A 144 -1.68 -24.04 -5.44
CA GLN A 144 -0.68 -24.64 -4.54
C GLN A 144 0.34 -25.50 -5.29
N GLY A 145 0.15 -25.74 -6.59
CA GLY A 145 1.01 -26.64 -7.37
C GLY A 145 1.02 -28.08 -6.86
N GLU A 146 0.15 -28.41 -5.90
CA GLU A 146 0.01 -29.74 -5.36
C GLU A 146 -0.63 -30.62 -6.43
N THR A 147 0.18 -31.51 -7.00
CA THR A 147 -0.27 -32.58 -7.91
C THR A 147 -1.15 -33.63 -7.22
N ARG A 148 -1.64 -33.37 -6.01
CA ARG A 148 -2.27 -34.35 -5.13
C ARG A 148 -3.68 -33.89 -4.74
N LEU A 149 -4.64 -34.07 -5.65
CA LEU A 149 -6.03 -34.24 -5.22
C LEU A 149 -6.08 -35.49 -4.33
N PRO A 150 -6.45 -35.42 -3.03
CA PRO A 150 -6.25 -36.54 -2.10
C PRO A 150 -6.98 -37.84 -2.46
N PHE A 151 -7.97 -37.80 -3.37
CA PHE A 151 -8.83 -38.95 -3.66
C PHE A 151 -8.82 -39.45 -5.13
N PHE A 152 -8.34 -38.65 -6.09
CA PHE A 152 -8.44 -38.99 -7.53
C PHE A 152 -7.13 -39.56 -8.14
N VAL A 153 -6.10 -39.83 -7.33
CA VAL A 153 -4.73 -40.12 -7.75
C VAL A 153 -4.51 -41.53 -8.36
N SER A 154 -5.51 -42.39 -8.49
CA SER A 154 -5.30 -43.67 -9.20
C SER A 154 -5.37 -43.59 -10.73
N TYR A 155 -5.83 -42.47 -11.33
CA TYR A 155 -5.95 -42.36 -12.79
C TYR A 155 -4.80 -41.57 -13.40
N ARG A 156 -4.13 -42.21 -14.37
CA ARG A 156 -3.00 -41.67 -15.12
C ARG A 156 -3.31 -40.26 -15.66
N VAL A 157 -2.37 -39.34 -15.38
CA VAL A 157 -1.97 -38.16 -16.18
C VAL A 157 -2.99 -37.73 -17.26
N GLY A 158 -3.75 -36.66 -17.01
CA GLY A 158 -4.31 -35.84 -18.10
C GLY A 158 -5.80 -35.48 -18.08
N ALA A 159 -6.54 -35.58 -16.96
CA ALA A 159 -7.88 -34.99 -16.90
C ALA A 159 -7.74 -33.46 -16.70
N PRO A 160 -8.08 -32.60 -17.68
CA PRO A 160 -7.96 -31.16 -17.54
C PRO A 160 -8.99 -30.64 -16.53
N VAL A 161 -8.61 -29.68 -15.68
CA VAL A 161 -9.48 -28.99 -14.69
C VAL A 161 -10.82 -28.57 -15.32
N GLN A 162 -10.80 -28.20 -16.60
CA GLN A 162 -11.97 -27.86 -17.40
C GLN A 162 -13.04 -28.97 -17.42
N LYS A 163 -12.65 -30.26 -17.49
CA LYS A 163 -13.62 -31.38 -17.50
C LYS A 163 -14.36 -31.54 -16.18
N ILE A 164 -13.68 -31.28 -15.06
CA ILE A 164 -14.27 -31.31 -13.72
C ILE A 164 -15.31 -30.19 -13.58
N LEU A 165 -14.96 -28.99 -14.04
CA LEU A 165 -15.81 -27.80 -13.91
C LEU A 165 -17.00 -27.81 -14.87
N ILE A 166 -16.82 -28.30 -16.10
CA ILE A 166 -17.93 -28.52 -17.06
C ILE A 166 -18.91 -29.55 -16.51
N ALA A 167 -18.42 -30.64 -15.89
CA ALA A 167 -19.29 -31.63 -15.25
C ALA A 167 -20.17 -31.00 -14.16
N GLY A 168 -19.57 -30.16 -13.31
CA GLY A 168 -20.26 -29.38 -12.29
C GLY A 168 -21.38 -28.50 -12.81
N ILE A 169 -21.08 -27.70 -13.84
CA ILE A 169 -22.03 -26.75 -14.44
C ILE A 169 -23.20 -27.49 -15.08
N ILE A 170 -22.91 -28.56 -15.82
CA ILE A 170 -23.94 -29.40 -16.45
C ILE A 170 -24.86 -30.00 -15.38
N PHE A 171 -24.30 -30.59 -14.33
CA PHE A 171 -25.06 -31.12 -13.21
C PHE A 171 -25.92 -30.05 -12.54
N SER A 172 -25.33 -28.91 -12.21
CA SER A 172 -26.01 -27.88 -11.43
C SER A 172 -27.18 -27.26 -12.16
N LYS A 173 -27.06 -27.09 -13.47
CA LYS A 173 -28.12 -26.55 -14.32
C LYS A 173 -29.19 -27.59 -14.64
N HIS A 174 -28.80 -28.77 -15.10
CA HIS A 174 -29.74 -29.75 -15.65
C HIS A 174 -30.32 -30.71 -14.60
N ILE A 175 -29.68 -30.84 -13.44
CA ILE A 175 -30.12 -31.71 -12.35
C ILE A 175 -30.58 -30.86 -11.16
N GLY A 176 -29.73 -29.93 -10.70
CA GLY A 176 -30.02 -29.06 -9.56
C GLY A 176 -30.99 -27.91 -9.85
N GLY A 177 -31.22 -27.58 -11.13
CA GLY A 177 -32.09 -26.48 -11.53
C GLY A 177 -31.59 -25.11 -11.07
N LEU A 178 -30.28 -24.96 -10.85
CA LEU A 178 -29.72 -23.66 -10.45
C LEU A 178 -29.93 -22.63 -11.57
N SER A 179 -30.42 -21.47 -11.18
CA SER A 179 -30.33 -20.30 -12.03
C SER A 179 -28.86 -19.90 -12.22
N GLN A 180 -28.60 -19.09 -13.24
CA GLN A 180 -27.25 -18.60 -13.51
C GLN A 180 -26.68 -17.78 -12.33
N ALA A 181 -27.52 -16.99 -11.66
CA ALA A 181 -27.12 -16.22 -10.47
C ALA A 181 -26.72 -17.15 -9.31
N GLU A 182 -27.48 -18.22 -9.06
CA GLU A 182 -27.19 -19.17 -7.98
C GLU A 182 -25.95 -20.02 -8.24
N LEU A 183 -25.68 -20.33 -9.52
CA LEU A 183 -24.42 -20.97 -9.92
C LEU A 183 -23.22 -20.08 -9.58
N PHE A 184 -23.31 -18.78 -9.89
CA PHE A 184 -22.25 -17.81 -9.59
C PHE A 184 -22.08 -17.57 -8.09
N GLU A 185 -23.17 -17.42 -7.36
CA GLU A 185 -23.16 -17.31 -5.90
C GLU A 185 -22.46 -18.53 -5.27
N SER A 186 -22.82 -19.74 -5.70
CA SER A 186 -22.24 -20.98 -5.16
C SER A 186 -20.75 -21.14 -5.48
N ALA A 187 -20.31 -20.66 -6.64
CA ALA A 187 -18.89 -20.65 -7.02
C ALA A 187 -18.07 -19.62 -6.21
N SER A 188 -18.72 -18.61 -5.62
CA SER A 188 -18.07 -17.53 -4.86
C SER A 188 -17.85 -17.84 -3.37
N ILE A 189 -18.36 -18.97 -2.87
CA ILE A 189 -18.29 -19.37 -1.44
C ILE A 189 -16.88 -19.85 -1.00
N ILE A 190 -15.86 -19.74 -1.85
CA ILE A 190 -14.49 -20.14 -1.51
C ILE A 190 -13.96 -19.24 -0.38
N GLY A 191 -13.58 -19.84 0.75
CA GLY A 191 -13.02 -19.10 1.89
C GLY A 191 -11.63 -18.55 1.59
N GLY A 192 -11.51 -17.22 1.47
CA GLY A 192 -10.24 -16.51 1.45
C GLY A 192 -10.12 -15.44 0.35
N ASN A 193 -10.14 -14.16 0.75
CA ASN A 193 -9.86 -12.93 -0.02
C ASN A 193 -10.12 -13.00 -1.55
N THR A 194 -11.38 -12.79 -1.92
CA THR A 194 -11.99 -13.34 -3.14
C THR A 194 -12.51 -12.30 -4.14
N GLU A 195 -11.96 -11.09 -4.28
CA GLU A 195 -12.47 -10.19 -5.35
C GLU A 195 -11.87 -10.50 -6.72
N MET A 196 -10.54 -10.52 -6.81
CA MET A 196 -9.83 -10.89 -8.06
C MET A 196 -10.11 -12.34 -8.46
N VAL A 197 -10.21 -13.23 -7.47
CA VAL A 197 -10.56 -14.64 -7.67
C VAL A 197 -12.05 -14.74 -8.05
N ALA A 198 -13.00 -14.10 -7.37
CA ALA A 198 -14.41 -14.21 -7.78
C ALA A 198 -14.67 -13.59 -9.17
N GLY A 199 -13.96 -12.54 -9.57
CA GLY A 199 -14.04 -11.93 -10.90
C GLY A 199 -13.57 -12.87 -12.01
N ALA A 200 -12.32 -13.33 -11.95
CA ALA A 200 -11.75 -14.26 -12.93
C ALA A 200 -12.54 -15.59 -13.01
N TYR A 201 -13.11 -16.02 -11.88
CA TYR A 201 -13.91 -17.24 -11.80
C TYR A 201 -15.34 -17.05 -12.34
N ARG A 202 -15.95 -15.88 -12.16
CA ARG A 202 -17.25 -15.53 -12.78
C ARG A 202 -17.13 -15.60 -14.30
N ASP A 203 -16.04 -15.10 -14.85
CA ASP A 203 -15.78 -15.08 -16.29
C ASP A 203 -15.48 -16.48 -16.83
N PHE A 204 -14.75 -17.29 -16.07
CA PHE A 204 -14.48 -18.68 -16.42
C PHE A 204 -15.72 -19.59 -16.37
N VAL A 205 -16.57 -19.44 -15.35
CA VAL A 205 -17.87 -20.13 -15.25
C VAL A 205 -18.78 -19.70 -16.40
N ARG A 206 -18.76 -18.41 -16.77
CA ARG A 206 -19.51 -17.88 -17.91
C ARG A 206 -19.02 -18.45 -19.24
N ALA A 207 -17.71 -18.57 -19.45
CA ALA A 207 -17.14 -19.18 -20.64
C ALA A 207 -17.46 -20.69 -20.73
N SER A 208 -17.31 -21.42 -19.62
CA SER A 208 -17.64 -22.85 -19.53
C SER A 208 -19.14 -23.13 -19.70
N TYR A 209 -20.00 -22.19 -19.26
CA TYR A 209 -21.44 -22.22 -19.49
C TYR A 209 -21.77 -22.14 -20.99
N GLU A 210 -21.16 -21.22 -21.72
CA GLU A 210 -21.35 -21.13 -23.18
C GLU A 210 -20.87 -22.40 -23.88
N THR A 211 -19.70 -22.95 -23.50
CA THR A 211 -19.21 -24.25 -24.02
C THR A 211 -20.18 -25.40 -23.75
N SER A 212 -20.80 -25.44 -22.56
CA SER A 212 -21.80 -26.46 -22.22
C SER A 212 -23.04 -26.39 -23.11
N ARG A 213 -23.49 -25.18 -23.50
CA ARG A 213 -24.63 -25.03 -24.43
C ARG A 213 -24.33 -25.66 -25.78
N TYR A 214 -23.12 -25.48 -26.30
CA TYR A 214 -22.70 -26.09 -27.56
C TYR A 214 -22.69 -27.62 -27.47
N LEU A 215 -22.11 -28.18 -26.40
CA LEU A 215 -22.07 -29.63 -26.16
C LEU A 215 -23.46 -30.26 -26.05
N VAL A 216 -24.39 -29.63 -25.30
CA VAL A 216 -25.77 -30.12 -25.15
C VAL A 216 -26.58 -29.97 -26.44
N SER A 217 -26.29 -28.94 -27.26
CA SER A 217 -26.95 -28.74 -28.56
C SER A 217 -26.43 -29.65 -29.69
N GLY A 218 -25.41 -30.47 -29.41
CA GLY A 218 -24.78 -31.36 -30.38
C GLY A 218 -23.77 -30.69 -31.32
N GLN A 219 -23.61 -29.36 -31.29
CA GLN A 219 -22.67 -28.66 -32.18
C GLN A 219 -21.19 -29.01 -31.89
N PRO A 220 -20.31 -29.04 -32.92
CA PRO A 220 -18.92 -29.44 -32.75
C PRO A 220 -18.18 -28.57 -31.72
N ALA A 221 -17.49 -29.22 -30.79
CA ALA A 221 -16.83 -28.58 -29.64
C ALA A 221 -15.69 -27.60 -29.99
N GLY A 222 -15.23 -27.56 -31.25
CA GLY A 222 -14.05 -26.79 -31.68
C GLY A 222 -14.15 -25.28 -31.47
N TYR A 223 -15.35 -24.69 -31.53
CA TYR A 223 -15.59 -23.26 -31.28
C TYR A 223 -15.85 -22.90 -29.81
N GLY A 224 -16.41 -23.85 -29.04
CA GLY A 224 -16.66 -23.67 -27.61
C GLY A 224 -15.40 -23.83 -26.76
N TYR A 225 -14.43 -24.61 -27.23
CA TYR A 225 -13.14 -24.82 -26.56
C TYR A 225 -12.24 -23.58 -26.63
N THR A 226 -12.17 -22.90 -27.78
CA THR A 226 -11.32 -21.72 -27.99
C THR A 226 -11.68 -20.55 -27.08
N ARG A 227 -12.97 -20.34 -26.80
CA ARG A 227 -13.44 -19.27 -25.89
C ARG A 227 -13.30 -19.64 -24.40
N ALA A 228 -13.49 -20.92 -24.05
CA ALA A 228 -13.21 -21.40 -22.69
C ALA A 228 -11.70 -21.43 -22.38
N GLU A 229 -10.85 -21.72 -23.38
CA GLU A 229 -9.39 -21.64 -23.27
C GLU A 229 -8.89 -20.20 -23.20
N ALA A 230 -9.52 -19.24 -23.89
CA ALA A 230 -9.26 -17.82 -23.70
C ALA A 230 -9.64 -17.34 -22.29
N GLY A 231 -10.80 -17.76 -21.77
CA GLY A 231 -11.21 -17.50 -20.38
C GLY A 231 -10.32 -18.20 -19.34
N TYR A 232 -9.82 -19.41 -19.64
CA TYR A 232 -8.85 -20.14 -18.81
C TYR A 232 -7.43 -19.53 -18.89
N GLY A 233 -7.07 -18.94 -20.04
CA GLY A 233 -5.85 -18.17 -20.25
C GLY A 233 -5.85 -16.87 -19.45
N LEU A 234 -7.01 -16.20 -19.37
CA LEU A 234 -7.25 -15.05 -18.49
C LEU A 234 -7.13 -15.40 -17.00
N MET A 235 -7.59 -16.58 -16.56
CA MET A 235 -7.38 -17.07 -15.17
C MET A 235 -5.90 -17.25 -14.77
N ARG A 236 -4.96 -17.28 -15.73
CA ARG A 236 -3.54 -17.56 -15.49
C ARG A 236 -2.62 -16.34 -15.68
N SER A 237 -3.15 -15.11 -15.68
CA SER A 237 -2.41 -13.86 -15.93
C SER A 237 -1.36 -13.46 -14.87
N SER A 238 -0.89 -14.36 -14.01
CA SER A 238 0.38 -14.17 -13.27
C SER A 238 1.52 -14.97 -13.95
N ARG A 239 2.23 -14.29 -14.87
CA ARG A 239 3.60 -14.52 -15.41
C ARG A 239 3.97 -15.88 -16.06
N ARG A 240 3.57 -17.05 -15.56
CA ARG A 240 4.01 -18.36 -16.12
C ARG A 240 3.24 -18.85 -17.34
N ALA A 241 2.11 -18.22 -17.67
CA ALA A 241 1.24 -18.69 -18.75
C ALA A 241 1.45 -18.02 -20.10
N ALA A 242 2.15 -16.88 -20.20
CA ALA A 242 2.54 -16.37 -21.52
C ALA A 242 3.39 -17.43 -22.28
N HIS A 243 4.29 -18.10 -21.56
CA HIS A 243 5.12 -19.17 -22.11
C HIS A 243 4.36 -20.48 -22.40
N TYR A 244 3.31 -20.79 -21.63
CA TYR A 244 2.48 -21.98 -21.84
C TYR A 244 1.39 -21.76 -22.91
N ILE A 245 0.84 -20.54 -23.02
CA ILE A 245 -0.03 -20.12 -24.14
C ILE A 245 0.77 -20.20 -25.44
N LEU A 246 2.01 -19.69 -25.47
CA LEU A 246 2.90 -19.83 -26.64
C LEU A 246 3.26 -21.30 -26.97
N GLU A 247 3.48 -22.16 -25.97
CA GLU A 247 3.77 -23.59 -26.18
C GLU A 247 2.52 -24.44 -26.53
N VAL A 248 1.33 -24.11 -26.04
CA VAL A 248 0.08 -24.80 -26.38
C VAL A 248 -0.42 -24.38 -27.78
N SER A 249 -0.26 -23.10 -28.14
CA SER A 249 -0.41 -22.62 -29.53
C SER A 249 0.49 -23.40 -30.50
N ARG A 250 1.70 -23.75 -30.06
CA ARG A 250 2.70 -24.53 -30.82
C ARG A 250 2.32 -25.99 -31.05
N VAL A 251 1.52 -26.59 -30.16
CA VAL A 251 1.11 -28.00 -30.21
C VAL A 251 -0.23 -28.18 -30.93
N PHE A 252 -1.15 -27.20 -30.87
CA PHE A 252 -2.48 -27.30 -31.47
C PHE A 252 -2.60 -26.67 -32.87
N TRP A 253 -1.77 -25.69 -33.23
CA TRP A 253 -1.71 -25.12 -34.58
C TRP A 253 -0.63 -25.80 -35.43
N GLY A 254 -0.75 -27.12 -35.56
CA GLY A 254 0.19 -27.96 -36.29
C GLY A 254 0.59 -27.37 -37.65
N HIS A 255 1.90 -27.26 -37.84
CA HIS A 255 2.65 -27.00 -39.08
C HIS A 255 2.62 -25.63 -39.77
N ASP A 256 1.76 -24.67 -39.40
CA ASP A 256 1.76 -23.33 -40.05
C ASP A 256 2.36 -22.19 -39.19
N TYR A 257 3.16 -22.53 -38.17
CA TYR A 257 3.81 -21.54 -37.30
C TYR A 257 5.01 -20.80 -37.96
N HIS A 258 5.36 -21.13 -39.22
CA HIS A 258 6.39 -20.39 -39.96
C HIS A 258 5.91 -19.05 -40.53
N MET A 259 4.62 -18.68 -40.39
CA MET A 259 4.09 -17.39 -40.87
C MET A 259 4.01 -16.29 -39.80
N PHE A 260 4.41 -16.55 -38.55
CA PHE A 260 4.19 -15.60 -37.45
C PHE A 260 5.46 -15.19 -36.69
N ASN A 261 6.65 -15.49 -37.22
CA ASN A 261 7.90 -14.92 -36.72
C ASN A 261 8.53 -13.99 -37.77
N ASN A 262 8.27 -12.70 -37.56
CA ASN A 262 9.19 -11.56 -37.69
C ASN A 262 9.85 -11.19 -39.03
N ASP A 263 9.43 -11.70 -40.19
CA ASP A 263 9.95 -11.16 -41.47
C ASP A 263 8.97 -11.19 -42.66
N THR A 264 7.66 -11.36 -42.43
CA THR A 264 6.68 -11.12 -43.49
C THR A 264 6.11 -9.72 -43.38
N ASP A 265 6.77 -8.79 -44.07
CA ASP A 265 6.16 -7.58 -44.59
C ASP A 265 4.79 -7.92 -45.23
N GLY A 266 3.73 -7.34 -44.69
CA GLY A 266 2.48 -7.10 -45.40
C GLY A 266 1.68 -8.32 -45.84
N SER A 267 0.80 -8.81 -44.96
CA SER A 267 -0.61 -8.92 -45.37
C SER A 267 -1.52 -8.82 -44.16
N ASP A 268 -2.37 -7.80 -44.19
CA ASP A 268 -3.45 -7.48 -43.26
C ASP A 268 -4.38 -8.68 -43.06
N THR A 269 -4.07 -9.55 -42.10
CA THR A 269 -5.12 -10.31 -41.44
C THR A 269 -5.47 -9.53 -40.19
N GLU A 270 -6.45 -8.63 -40.34
CA GLU A 270 -7.07 -7.87 -39.26
C GLU A 270 -7.43 -8.85 -38.13
N MET A 271 -6.61 -8.88 -37.07
CA MET A 271 -7.07 -9.49 -35.84
C MET A 271 -8.29 -8.67 -35.39
N PRO A 272 -9.44 -9.30 -35.10
CA PRO A 272 -10.60 -8.56 -34.65
C PRO A 272 -10.23 -7.82 -33.36
N HIS A 273 -10.35 -6.49 -33.39
CA HIS A 273 -10.15 -5.65 -32.22
C HIS A 273 -11.20 -6.02 -31.15
N PHE A 274 -10.78 -6.05 -29.90
CA PHE A 274 -11.68 -6.10 -28.77
C PHE A 274 -12.50 -4.81 -28.72
N THR A 275 -13.79 -4.98 -28.52
CA THR A 275 -14.72 -3.85 -28.54
C THR A 275 -14.55 -3.00 -27.29
N ARG A 276 -15.08 -1.77 -27.32
CA ARG A 276 -15.24 -0.93 -26.12
C ARG A 276 -15.88 -1.67 -24.94
N GLN A 277 -16.89 -2.51 -25.20
CA GLN A 277 -17.58 -3.27 -24.16
C GLN A 277 -16.67 -4.34 -23.53
N ASP A 278 -15.75 -4.91 -24.32
CA ASP A 278 -14.75 -5.87 -23.84
C ASP A 278 -13.71 -5.15 -22.96
N ALA A 279 -13.26 -3.96 -23.36
CA ALA A 279 -12.38 -3.11 -22.55
C ALA A 279 -12.99 -2.77 -21.18
N LEU A 280 -14.24 -2.29 -21.16
CA LEU A 280 -14.98 -1.99 -19.92
C LEU A 280 -15.15 -3.24 -19.03
N PHE A 281 -15.41 -4.39 -19.66
CA PHE A 281 -15.55 -5.66 -18.96
C PHE A 281 -14.23 -6.13 -18.35
N MET A 282 -13.11 -5.91 -19.04
CA MET A 282 -11.78 -6.31 -18.56
C MET A 282 -11.29 -5.43 -17.42
N ALA A 283 -11.59 -4.13 -17.43
CA ALA A 283 -11.14 -3.15 -16.45
C ALA A 283 -11.89 -3.25 -15.10
N THR A 284 -11.56 -4.29 -14.33
CA THR A 284 -12.18 -4.61 -13.03
C THR A 284 -11.39 -4.09 -11.82
N GLY A 285 -10.25 -3.43 -12.07
CA GLY A 285 -9.35 -2.91 -11.04
C GLY A 285 -8.02 -2.46 -11.62
N GLU A 286 -7.10 -2.03 -10.74
CA GLU A 286 -5.80 -1.46 -11.11
C GLU A 286 -4.95 -2.36 -12.02
N ILE A 287 -4.84 -3.66 -11.71
CA ILE A 287 -4.03 -4.61 -12.51
C ILE A 287 -4.65 -4.84 -13.89
N ALA A 288 -5.97 -4.93 -13.95
CA ALA A 288 -6.70 -5.09 -15.19
C ALA A 288 -6.56 -3.87 -16.11
N LEU A 289 -6.56 -2.67 -15.52
CA LEU A 289 -6.25 -1.42 -16.23
C LEU A 289 -4.83 -1.45 -16.83
N LYS A 290 -3.84 -1.99 -16.12
CA LYS A 290 -2.47 -2.14 -16.66
C LYS A 290 -2.43 -3.05 -17.89
N VAL A 291 -3.14 -4.18 -17.83
CA VAL A 291 -3.22 -5.11 -18.97
C VAL A 291 -3.87 -4.43 -20.18
N LEU A 292 -4.90 -3.63 -19.95
CA LEU A 292 -5.59 -2.89 -21.01
C LEU A 292 -4.68 -1.84 -21.65
N VAL A 293 -3.93 -1.08 -20.84
CA VAL A 293 -2.89 -0.14 -21.29
C VAL A 293 -1.80 -0.85 -22.09
N ASP A 294 -1.24 -1.96 -21.58
CA ASP A 294 -0.15 -2.71 -22.23
C ASP A 294 -0.57 -3.42 -23.53
N LYS A 295 -1.87 -3.52 -23.77
CA LYS A 295 -2.49 -4.21 -24.91
C LYS A 295 -3.41 -3.29 -25.70
N GLU A 296 -3.23 -1.97 -25.61
CA GLU A 296 -4.08 -0.99 -26.28
C GLU A 296 -4.28 -1.27 -27.78
N SER A 297 -3.26 -1.79 -28.46
CA SER A 297 -3.29 -2.12 -29.90
C SER A 297 -4.27 -3.22 -30.28
N TYR A 298 -4.76 -3.99 -29.31
CA TYR A 298 -5.77 -5.03 -29.51
C TYR A 298 -7.20 -4.53 -29.31
N PHE A 299 -7.41 -3.29 -28.88
CA PHE A 299 -8.73 -2.72 -28.63
C PHE A 299 -9.10 -1.71 -29.72
N ASP A 300 -10.39 -1.43 -29.86
CA ASP A 300 -10.83 -0.17 -30.46
C ASP A 300 -10.15 1.01 -29.73
N PRO A 301 -9.94 2.17 -30.39
CA PRO A 301 -9.27 3.31 -29.77
C PRO A 301 -9.83 3.62 -28.39
N LEU A 302 -8.94 3.57 -27.39
CA LEU A 302 -9.27 3.90 -26.03
C LEU A 302 -9.39 5.42 -25.94
N ASP A 303 -10.46 5.91 -25.32
CA ASP A 303 -10.79 7.34 -25.29
C ASP A 303 -11.15 7.81 -23.87
N PRO A 304 -11.19 9.13 -23.61
CA PRO A 304 -11.49 9.62 -22.27
C PRO A 304 -12.87 9.21 -21.76
N GLU A 305 -13.85 9.00 -22.65
CA GLU A 305 -15.19 8.58 -22.24
C GLU A 305 -15.17 7.13 -21.72
N LEU A 306 -14.39 6.25 -22.34
CA LEU A 306 -14.21 4.87 -21.89
C LEU A 306 -13.52 4.85 -20.54
N PHE A 307 -12.52 5.70 -20.34
CA PHE A 307 -11.86 5.81 -19.04
C PHE A 307 -12.86 6.20 -17.94
N LEU A 308 -13.75 7.17 -18.19
CA LEU A 308 -14.81 7.52 -17.24
C LEU A 308 -15.80 6.36 -16.99
N GLU A 309 -16.17 5.60 -18.02
CA GLU A 309 -17.00 4.40 -17.86
C GLU A 309 -16.33 3.36 -16.96
N ILE A 310 -15.01 3.15 -17.14
CA ILE A 310 -14.21 2.26 -16.31
C ILE A 310 -14.14 2.77 -14.87
N LEU A 311 -13.89 4.07 -14.66
CA LEU A 311 -13.87 4.66 -13.33
C LEU A 311 -15.21 4.47 -12.59
N ARG A 312 -16.33 4.53 -13.32
CA ARG A 312 -17.67 4.29 -12.76
C ARG A 312 -17.93 2.81 -12.46
N SER A 313 -17.27 1.88 -13.15
CA SER A 313 -17.45 0.43 -12.93
C SER A 313 -16.55 -0.13 -11.83
N ILE A 314 -15.50 0.60 -11.43
CA ILE A 314 -14.58 0.22 -10.37
C ILE A 314 -14.93 0.99 -9.10
N GLU A 315 -15.23 0.28 -8.01
CA GLU A 315 -15.39 0.93 -6.70
C GLU A 315 -14.03 1.44 -6.21
N PRO A 316 -13.92 2.71 -5.77
CA PRO A 316 -12.72 3.20 -5.12
C PRO A 316 -12.49 2.42 -3.82
N ASN A 317 -11.23 2.16 -3.47
CA ASN A 317 -10.92 1.57 -2.17
C ASN A 317 -11.32 2.49 -1.01
N SER A 318 -11.14 2.04 0.24
CA SER A 318 -11.48 2.82 1.44
C SER A 318 -10.77 4.18 1.57
N ARG A 319 -9.76 4.45 0.72
CA ARG A 319 -9.03 5.72 0.65
C ARG A 319 -9.44 6.58 -0.55
N GLY A 320 -10.44 6.19 -1.34
CA GLY A 320 -10.83 6.93 -2.54
C GLY A 320 -9.79 6.82 -3.67
N LYS A 321 -8.99 5.74 -3.69
CA LYS A 321 -7.90 5.58 -4.67
C LYS A 321 -8.19 4.43 -5.65
N LEU A 322 -8.02 4.69 -6.94
CA LEU A 322 -7.99 3.66 -7.98
C LEU A 322 -6.58 3.06 -8.12
N LEU A 323 -5.58 3.93 -8.07
CA LEU A 323 -4.16 3.60 -8.07
C LEU A 323 -3.77 3.51 -6.60
N GLU A 324 -3.60 2.30 -6.07
CA GLU A 324 -3.10 2.21 -4.70
C GLU A 324 -1.75 2.94 -4.60
N ASP A 325 -1.57 3.69 -3.51
CA ASP A 325 -0.26 4.23 -3.14
C ASP A 325 0.79 3.11 -2.96
N THR A 326 0.28 1.88 -2.85
CA THR A 326 1.07 0.68 -3.03
C THR A 326 1.14 0.32 -4.52
N ARG A 327 2.28 0.66 -5.13
CA ARG A 327 2.94 -0.16 -6.18
C ARG A 327 2.62 0.17 -7.66
N HIS A 328 3.51 0.98 -8.25
CA HIS A 328 3.91 0.89 -9.69
C HIS A 328 4.39 -0.50 -10.18
N LEU A 329 4.33 -1.57 -9.36
CA LEU A 329 4.71 -2.91 -9.84
C LEU A 329 3.61 -3.57 -10.68
N TYR A 330 2.34 -3.13 -10.56
CA TYR A 330 1.22 -3.86 -11.16
C TYR A 330 0.10 -2.99 -11.77
N GLY A 331 0.03 -1.69 -11.47
CA GLY A 331 -0.92 -0.74 -12.08
C GLY A 331 -0.28 0.21 -13.10
N PRO A 332 -1.06 0.83 -14.01
CA PRO A 332 -0.52 1.84 -14.91
C PRO A 332 -0.25 3.14 -14.16
N SER A 333 0.83 3.81 -14.54
CA SER A 333 1.06 5.21 -14.19
C SER A 333 -0.04 6.10 -14.75
N PHE A 334 -0.23 7.27 -14.16
CA PHE A 334 -1.20 8.22 -14.68
C PHE A 334 -0.78 8.75 -16.06
N GLU A 335 0.52 8.84 -16.34
CA GLU A 335 1.08 9.17 -17.65
C GLU A 335 0.66 8.17 -18.71
N GLU A 336 0.82 6.87 -18.44
CA GLU A 336 0.39 5.80 -19.34
C GLU A 336 -1.12 5.86 -19.57
N LEU A 337 -1.91 6.03 -18.51
CA LEU A 337 -3.36 6.21 -18.65
C LEU A 337 -3.70 7.42 -19.52
N ALA A 338 -2.99 8.52 -19.32
CA ALA A 338 -3.27 9.75 -20.04
C ALA A 338 -2.87 9.70 -21.52
N GLU A 339 -1.80 8.99 -21.84
CA GLU A 339 -1.39 8.70 -23.21
C GLU A 339 -2.38 7.77 -23.89
N VAL A 340 -2.63 6.59 -23.31
CA VAL A 340 -3.47 5.53 -23.89
C VAL A 340 -4.92 5.97 -24.06
N PHE A 341 -5.51 6.59 -23.04
CA PHE A 341 -6.90 7.08 -23.12
C PHE A 341 -7.01 8.48 -23.71
N GLY A 342 -5.91 9.11 -24.15
CA GLY A 342 -5.92 10.46 -24.70
C GLY A 342 -6.47 11.52 -23.76
N LEU A 343 -6.22 11.42 -22.45
CA LEU A 343 -6.77 12.32 -21.42
C LEU A 343 -6.31 13.77 -21.58
N ASN A 344 -5.18 13.98 -22.26
CA ASN A 344 -4.66 15.29 -22.67
C ASN A 344 -5.49 15.97 -23.78
N THR A 345 -6.37 15.23 -24.47
CA THR A 345 -7.22 15.76 -25.56
C THR A 345 -8.58 16.25 -25.08
N VAL A 346 -8.88 16.09 -23.78
CA VAL A 346 -10.14 16.51 -23.16
C VAL A 346 -10.31 18.03 -23.31
N VAL A 347 -11.31 18.44 -24.10
CA VAL A 347 -11.59 19.85 -24.40
C VAL A 347 -12.12 20.61 -23.17
N SER A 348 -12.84 19.92 -22.30
CA SER A 348 -13.52 20.49 -21.13
C SER A 348 -13.00 19.85 -19.84
N ALA A 349 -11.85 20.31 -19.36
CA ALA A 349 -11.24 19.79 -18.12
C ALA A 349 -12.20 19.88 -16.92
N ARG A 350 -13.05 20.90 -16.86
CA ARG A 350 -14.04 21.08 -15.78
C ARG A 350 -15.10 19.97 -15.76
N GLU A 351 -15.73 19.68 -16.90
CA GLU A 351 -16.74 18.61 -16.98
C GLU A 351 -16.11 17.24 -16.73
N TYR A 352 -14.89 17.02 -17.21
CA TYR A 352 -14.18 15.77 -17.00
C TYR A 352 -13.82 15.54 -15.53
N ILE A 353 -13.31 16.57 -14.85
CA ILE A 353 -13.04 16.55 -13.41
C ILE A 353 -14.31 16.28 -12.61
N PHE A 354 -15.43 16.89 -13.01
CA PHE A 354 -16.72 16.65 -12.40
C PHE A 354 -17.16 15.18 -12.52
N GLU A 355 -16.93 14.56 -13.67
CA GLU A 355 -17.23 13.13 -13.86
C GLU A 355 -16.30 12.22 -13.05
N ILE A 356 -14.99 12.53 -12.97
CA ILE A 356 -14.07 11.78 -12.09
C ILE A 356 -14.51 11.90 -10.63
N LEU A 357 -14.87 13.10 -10.15
CA LEU A 357 -15.33 13.32 -8.78
C LEU A 357 -16.53 12.44 -8.39
N LYS A 358 -17.46 12.19 -9.32
CA LYS A 358 -18.62 11.30 -9.07
C LYS A 358 -18.23 9.85 -8.80
N THR A 359 -17.08 9.43 -9.29
CA THR A 359 -16.59 8.06 -9.12
C THR A 359 -15.90 7.85 -7.77
N GLY A 360 -15.47 8.93 -7.11
CA GLY A 360 -14.75 8.87 -5.83
C GLY A 360 -13.26 8.53 -5.94
N HIS A 361 -12.72 8.44 -7.17
CA HIS A 361 -11.28 8.22 -7.45
C HIS A 361 -10.50 9.55 -7.37
N ASN A 362 -10.28 10.02 -6.14
CA ASN A 362 -9.67 11.33 -5.83
C ASN A 362 -8.19 11.43 -6.22
N ASP A 363 -7.49 10.31 -6.25
CA ASP A 363 -6.10 10.20 -6.71
C ASP A 363 -5.97 10.52 -8.20
N ILE A 364 -6.81 9.90 -9.04
CA ILE A 364 -6.87 10.16 -10.48
C ILE A 364 -7.21 11.63 -10.74
N LEU A 365 -8.15 12.17 -9.98
CA LEU A 365 -8.52 13.57 -10.05
C LEU A 365 -7.34 14.50 -9.77
N TRP A 366 -6.60 14.22 -8.69
CA TRP A 366 -5.49 15.05 -8.26
C TRP A 366 -4.36 15.07 -9.29
N GLU A 367 -3.99 13.91 -9.81
CA GLU A 367 -2.98 13.75 -10.87
C GLU A 367 -3.41 14.46 -12.16
N TYR A 368 -4.67 14.26 -12.58
CA TYR A 368 -5.24 14.94 -13.75
C TYR A 368 -5.18 16.46 -13.60
N TYR A 369 -5.59 16.98 -12.43
CA TYR A 369 -5.57 18.41 -12.16
C TYR A 369 -4.17 19.01 -12.15
N HIS A 370 -3.22 18.35 -11.50
CA HIS A 370 -1.84 18.83 -11.42
C HIS A 370 -1.17 18.90 -12.79
N ARG A 371 -1.41 17.89 -13.64
CA ARG A 371 -0.76 17.78 -14.94
C ARG A 371 -1.41 18.60 -16.04
N TYR A 372 -2.74 18.64 -16.08
CA TYR A 372 -3.49 19.32 -17.14
C TYR A 372 -4.08 20.65 -16.69
N LYS A 373 -3.42 21.32 -15.74
CA LYS A 373 -3.82 22.57 -15.07
C LYS A 373 -4.06 23.73 -16.05
N THR A 374 -5.18 23.67 -16.76
CA THR A 374 -5.59 24.67 -17.74
C THR A 374 -6.44 25.75 -17.11
N GLN A 375 -7.11 25.45 -15.98
CA GLN A 375 -7.88 26.41 -15.18
C GLN A 375 -7.75 26.09 -13.67
N PRO A 376 -7.59 27.10 -12.79
CA PRO A 376 -7.59 26.89 -11.35
C PRO A 376 -8.97 26.44 -10.89
N ILE A 377 -9.03 25.26 -10.28
CA ILE A 377 -10.26 24.76 -9.65
C ILE A 377 -10.14 25.09 -8.17
N ILE A 378 -10.85 26.14 -7.78
CA ILE A 378 -10.80 26.71 -6.42
C ILE A 378 -11.09 25.63 -5.36
N ALA A 379 -12.00 24.69 -5.63
CA ALA A 379 -12.29 23.58 -4.74
C ALA A 379 -11.05 22.72 -4.44
N LEU A 380 -10.24 22.43 -5.46
CA LEU A 380 -9.00 21.66 -5.30
C LEU A 380 -7.93 22.44 -4.54
N GLU A 381 -7.90 23.78 -4.65
CA GLU A 381 -6.99 24.60 -3.86
C GLU A 381 -7.35 24.64 -2.37
N ILE A 382 -8.66 24.63 -2.06
CA ILE A 382 -9.20 24.67 -0.70
C ILE A 382 -9.09 23.30 -0.04
N PHE A 383 -9.59 22.26 -0.70
CA PHE A 383 -9.72 20.93 -0.12
C PHE A 383 -8.51 20.03 -0.40
N ARG A 384 -7.65 20.38 -1.37
CA ARG A 384 -6.47 19.56 -1.74
C ARG A 384 -6.87 18.12 -2.04
N GLY A 385 -6.11 17.14 -1.54
CA GLY A 385 -6.43 15.71 -1.65
C GLY A 385 -7.73 15.28 -0.94
N ASN A 386 -8.39 16.18 -0.19
CA ASN A 386 -9.63 15.89 0.55
C ASN A 386 -10.90 16.33 -0.17
N ILE A 387 -10.79 16.76 -1.42
CA ILE A 387 -11.96 17.07 -2.22
C ILE A 387 -12.81 15.81 -2.44
N ASP A 388 -14.11 16.00 -2.57
CA ASP A 388 -15.02 14.99 -3.12
C ASP A 388 -16.08 15.69 -3.95
N TYR A 389 -16.98 14.91 -4.54
CA TYR A 389 -18.09 15.42 -5.32
C TYR A 389 -18.91 16.48 -4.55
N HIS A 390 -19.22 16.24 -3.28
CA HIS A 390 -20.02 17.15 -2.47
C HIS A 390 -19.29 18.48 -2.19
N SER A 391 -18.01 18.44 -1.84
CA SER A 391 -17.20 19.64 -1.55
C SER A 391 -16.92 20.46 -2.82
N TYR A 392 -16.80 19.79 -3.96
CA TYR A 392 -16.75 20.43 -5.27
C TYR A 392 -18.05 21.17 -5.56
N LEU A 393 -19.20 20.49 -5.50
CA LEU A 393 -20.52 21.10 -5.73
C LEU A 393 -20.80 22.26 -4.76
N PHE A 394 -20.40 22.10 -3.49
CA PHE A 394 -20.49 23.16 -2.49
C PHE A 394 -19.71 24.41 -2.96
N THR A 395 -18.43 24.24 -3.32
CA THR A 395 -17.59 25.36 -3.78
C THR A 395 -18.11 26.00 -5.07
N GLU A 396 -18.54 25.18 -6.02
CA GLU A 396 -19.08 25.63 -7.30
C GLU A 396 -20.42 26.35 -7.13
N GLY A 397 -21.27 25.91 -6.19
CA GLY A 397 -22.50 26.62 -5.82
C GLY A 397 -22.20 28.07 -5.45
N ILE A 398 -21.23 28.29 -4.55
CA ILE A 398 -20.79 29.65 -4.17
C ILE A 398 -20.37 30.45 -5.41
N LEU A 399 -19.51 29.88 -6.27
CA LEU A 399 -19.00 30.55 -7.46
C LEU A 399 -20.09 30.88 -8.48
N ASN A 400 -21.07 30.00 -8.63
CA ASN A 400 -22.16 30.12 -9.60
C ASN A 400 -23.33 30.98 -9.09
N GLY A 401 -23.26 31.53 -7.88
CA GLY A 401 -24.28 32.42 -7.34
C GLY A 401 -25.35 31.75 -6.48
N GLU A 402 -25.09 30.54 -5.99
CA GLU A 402 -26.01 29.74 -5.20
C GLU A 402 -25.51 29.59 -3.75
N LEU A 403 -26.40 29.84 -2.78
CA LEU A 403 -26.16 29.54 -1.36
C LEU A 403 -27.21 28.56 -0.87
N THR A 404 -26.78 27.34 -0.57
CA THR A 404 -27.59 26.31 0.09
C THR A 404 -27.68 26.56 1.60
N ASP A 405 -28.55 25.81 2.29
CA ASP A 405 -28.65 25.90 3.76
C ASP A 405 -27.37 25.43 4.46
N GLU A 406 -26.62 24.50 3.85
CA GLU A 406 -25.30 24.09 4.34
C GLU A 406 -24.30 25.26 4.27
N HIS A 407 -24.31 26.07 3.20
CA HIS A 407 -23.47 27.27 3.12
C HIS A 407 -23.76 28.23 4.28
N ARG A 408 -25.05 28.48 4.53
CA ARG A 408 -25.51 29.36 5.60
C ARG A 408 -25.17 28.79 6.99
N LEU A 409 -25.30 27.48 7.17
CA LEU A 409 -24.89 26.78 8.40
C LEU A 409 -23.41 27.01 8.70
N LEU A 410 -22.57 27.04 7.66
CA LEU A 410 -21.14 27.32 7.79
C LEU A 410 -20.81 28.82 7.81
N GLY A 411 -21.80 29.71 7.86
CA GLY A 411 -21.59 31.15 7.93
C GLY A 411 -21.17 31.80 6.61
N ILE A 412 -21.35 31.12 5.48
CA ILE A 412 -21.11 31.68 4.14
C ILE A 412 -22.38 32.42 3.71
N THR A 413 -22.25 33.75 3.58
CA THR A 413 -23.38 34.66 3.32
C THR A 413 -23.33 35.30 1.95
N GLU A 414 -22.16 35.28 1.30
CA GLU A 414 -21.91 35.93 0.01
C GLU A 414 -21.61 34.90 -1.07
N ILE A 415 -21.87 35.26 -2.32
CA ILE A 415 -21.57 34.45 -3.50
C ILE A 415 -20.27 34.89 -4.19
N GLY A 416 -19.82 34.13 -5.18
CA GLY A 416 -18.64 34.43 -5.99
C GLY A 416 -17.35 34.42 -5.17
N ALA A 417 -16.40 35.27 -5.56
CA ALA A 417 -15.08 35.35 -4.92
C ALA A 417 -15.15 35.68 -3.42
N ILE A 418 -16.12 36.50 -2.99
CA ILE A 418 -16.26 36.88 -1.58
C ILE A 418 -16.68 35.67 -0.74
N GLY A 419 -17.64 34.87 -1.21
CA GLY A 419 -18.03 33.62 -0.55
C GLY A 419 -16.90 32.59 -0.48
N ILE A 420 -16.07 32.51 -1.53
CA ILE A 420 -14.87 31.67 -1.52
C ILE A 420 -13.87 32.12 -0.47
N GLU A 421 -13.65 33.43 -0.31
CA GLU A 421 -12.80 33.94 0.77
C GLU A 421 -13.41 33.67 2.14
N GLN A 422 -14.74 33.71 2.30
CA GLN A 422 -15.41 33.25 3.54
C GLN A 422 -15.12 31.77 3.81
N LEU A 423 -15.21 30.90 2.79
CA LEU A 423 -14.89 29.48 2.91
C LEU A 423 -13.42 29.23 3.30
N LYS A 424 -12.46 29.94 2.70
CA LYS A 424 -11.04 29.86 3.09
C LYS A 424 -10.82 30.33 4.53
N LYS A 425 -11.52 31.38 4.95
CA LYS A 425 -11.47 31.87 6.34
C LYS A 425 -12.01 30.85 7.34
N LEU A 426 -12.88 29.91 6.95
CA LEU A 426 -13.32 28.83 7.84
C LEU A 426 -12.19 27.90 8.26
N ILE A 427 -11.25 27.58 7.37
CA ILE A 427 -10.06 26.78 7.73
C ILE A 427 -9.27 27.49 8.84
N LEU A 428 -9.06 28.80 8.67
CA LEU A 428 -8.35 29.63 9.65
C LEU A 428 -9.16 29.80 10.94
N SER A 429 -10.49 29.82 10.86
CA SER A 429 -11.38 29.81 12.03
C SER A 429 -11.28 28.50 12.81
N ILE A 430 -11.18 27.35 12.13
CA ILE A 430 -10.96 26.04 12.77
C ILE A 430 -9.60 26.02 13.47
N GLN A 431 -8.54 26.52 12.81
CA GLN A 431 -7.22 26.63 13.43
C GLN A 431 -7.22 27.59 14.63
N GLY A 432 -7.93 28.72 14.51
CA GLY A 432 -8.19 29.65 15.61
C GLY A 432 -8.93 28.98 16.77
N PHE A 433 -9.97 28.20 16.49
CA PHE A 433 -10.65 27.39 17.49
C PHE A 433 -9.65 26.49 18.20
N ILE A 434 -8.91 25.64 17.48
CA ILE A 434 -7.92 24.72 18.06
C ILE A 434 -6.93 25.45 18.98
N ALA A 435 -6.40 26.61 18.53
CA ALA A 435 -5.39 27.39 19.24
C ALA A 435 -5.87 28.05 20.55
N ARG A 436 -7.18 28.29 20.73
CA ARG A 436 -7.73 28.89 21.96
C ARG A 436 -7.61 27.94 23.16
N ASN A 437 -7.44 28.48 24.36
CA ASN A 437 -7.39 27.69 25.61
C ASN A 437 -8.64 27.89 26.51
N ASP A 438 -9.56 28.75 26.11
CA ASP A 438 -10.75 29.20 26.86
C ASP A 438 -12.06 28.62 26.30
N LYS A 439 -12.00 27.45 25.66
CA LYS A 439 -13.19 26.80 25.10
C LYS A 439 -14.12 26.29 26.20
N THR A 440 -15.40 26.24 25.89
CA THR A 440 -16.46 25.68 26.74
C THR A 440 -17.02 24.38 26.15
N ALA A 441 -17.81 23.62 26.93
CA ALA A 441 -18.54 22.46 26.39
C ALA A 441 -19.48 22.86 25.23
N GLU A 442 -20.08 24.06 25.30
CA GLU A 442 -20.94 24.60 24.24
C GLU A 442 -20.16 24.90 22.95
N ASP A 443 -18.92 25.39 23.05
CA ASP A 443 -18.02 25.57 21.90
C ASP A 443 -17.79 24.22 21.19
N TYR A 444 -17.53 23.15 21.94
CA TYR A 444 -17.34 21.80 21.40
C TYR A 444 -18.61 21.22 20.79
N ALA A 445 -19.74 21.33 21.49
CA ALA A 445 -21.05 20.89 21.00
C ALA A 445 -21.40 21.60 19.67
N SER A 446 -21.12 22.89 19.56
CA SER A 446 -21.31 23.69 18.34
C SER A 446 -20.46 23.16 17.18
N GLU A 447 -19.16 22.92 17.39
CA GLU A 447 -18.29 22.36 16.35
C GLU A 447 -18.71 20.97 15.92
N GLN A 448 -19.11 20.11 16.86
CA GLN A 448 -19.66 18.80 16.55
C GLN A 448 -20.97 18.88 15.77
N ALA A 449 -21.87 19.80 16.13
CA ALA A 449 -23.13 19.99 15.41
C ALA A 449 -22.87 20.40 13.96
N LYS A 450 -21.89 21.28 13.70
CA LYS A 450 -21.47 21.65 12.34
C LYS A 450 -20.86 20.46 11.60
N ILE A 451 -20.00 19.67 12.22
CA ILE A 451 -19.39 18.48 11.58
C ILE A 451 -20.46 17.43 11.26
N LYS A 452 -21.38 17.15 12.19
CA LYS A 452 -22.50 16.23 11.99
C LYS A 452 -23.49 16.75 10.93
N GLY A 453 -23.68 18.07 10.85
CA GLY A 453 -24.56 18.73 9.89
C GLY A 453 -23.95 19.00 8.51
N SER A 454 -22.63 18.94 8.36
CA SER A 454 -21.92 19.24 7.12
C SER A 454 -20.68 18.38 6.92
N LYS A 455 -20.74 17.51 5.90
CA LYS A 455 -19.58 16.73 5.42
C LYS A 455 -18.47 17.62 4.87
N VAL A 456 -18.81 18.79 4.33
CA VAL A 456 -17.83 19.79 3.88
C VAL A 456 -17.05 20.34 5.06
N TYR A 457 -17.71 20.66 6.17
CA TYR A 457 -17.05 21.17 7.38
C TYR A 457 -16.11 20.15 8.02
N GLU A 458 -16.53 18.88 8.08
CA GLU A 458 -15.66 17.76 8.49
C GLU A 458 -14.34 17.71 7.68
N ARG A 459 -14.42 17.96 6.37
CA ARG A 459 -13.25 18.00 5.49
C ARG A 459 -12.40 19.23 5.69
N LEU A 460 -13.01 20.40 5.91
CA LEU A 460 -12.25 21.61 6.27
C LEU A 460 -11.46 21.40 7.56
N TRP A 461 -12.00 20.67 8.52
CA TRP A 461 -11.27 20.24 9.72
C TRP A 461 -10.04 19.38 9.37
N ARG A 462 -10.20 18.39 8.49
CA ARG A 462 -9.08 17.57 8.01
C ARG A 462 -8.00 18.40 7.32
N VAL A 463 -8.38 19.37 6.51
CA VAL A 463 -7.44 20.31 5.87
C VAL A 463 -6.75 21.18 6.91
N ALA A 464 -7.49 21.74 7.87
CA ALA A 464 -6.98 22.62 8.91
C ALA A 464 -5.87 21.97 9.76
N VAL A 465 -5.97 20.67 10.01
CA VAL A 465 -4.98 19.90 10.79
C VAL A 465 -4.09 19.00 9.95
N ARG A 466 -4.18 19.08 8.62
CA ARG A 466 -3.37 18.30 7.67
C ARG A 466 -3.52 16.79 7.86
N PHE A 467 -4.74 16.35 8.17
CA PHE A 467 -5.06 14.98 8.55
C PHE A 467 -4.70 13.94 7.47
N ASP A 468 -4.76 14.32 6.19
CA ASP A 468 -4.49 13.43 5.06
C ASP A 468 -3.12 13.65 4.41
N ASP A 469 -2.47 14.78 4.72
CA ASP A 469 -1.10 15.04 4.31
C ASP A 469 -0.11 14.28 5.20
N THR A 470 -0.53 13.87 6.41
CA THR A 470 0.36 13.15 7.31
C THR A 470 0.55 11.72 6.83
N ILE A 471 1.81 11.29 6.77
CA ILE A 471 2.15 9.90 6.46
C ILE A 471 1.89 8.98 7.66
N TRP A 472 1.48 9.54 8.80
CA TRP A 472 1.33 8.85 10.08
C TRP A 472 -0.14 8.77 10.50
N GLY A 473 -0.52 7.58 10.96
CA GLY A 473 -1.76 7.35 11.67
C GLY A 473 -3.00 7.03 10.82
N ASN A 474 -4.14 6.90 11.50
CA ASN A 474 -5.44 6.62 10.90
C ASN A 474 -6.00 7.87 10.19
N THR A 475 -6.38 7.71 8.92
CA THR A 475 -6.97 8.79 8.10
C THR A 475 -8.51 8.77 8.11
N SER A 476 -9.13 7.95 8.97
CA SER A 476 -10.59 7.86 9.08
C SER A 476 -11.23 9.13 9.62
N SER A 477 -12.33 9.53 9.01
CA SER A 477 -13.02 10.80 9.31
C SER A 477 -13.69 10.81 10.70
N GLY A 478 -14.07 9.64 11.23
CA GLY A 478 -14.69 9.50 12.54
C GLY A 478 -13.77 9.87 13.72
N GLU A 479 -12.44 9.91 13.53
CA GLU A 479 -11.51 10.20 14.62
C GLU A 479 -11.63 11.64 15.14
N ILE A 480 -11.84 12.63 14.26
CA ILE A 480 -12.00 14.04 14.66
C ILE A 480 -13.26 14.18 15.52
N VAL A 481 -14.38 13.58 15.09
CA VAL A 481 -15.64 13.59 15.83
C VAL A 481 -15.47 12.93 17.19
N ASN A 482 -14.82 11.77 17.23
CA ASN A 482 -14.57 11.05 18.48
C ASN A 482 -13.72 11.88 19.45
N LYS A 483 -12.66 12.55 18.97
CA LYS A 483 -11.82 13.42 19.81
C LYS A 483 -12.61 14.62 20.37
N LEU A 484 -13.45 15.25 19.56
CA LEU A 484 -14.32 16.34 20.03
C LEU A 484 -15.36 15.86 21.06
N TYR A 485 -15.92 14.67 20.86
CA TYR A 485 -16.88 14.05 21.79
C TYR A 485 -16.24 13.70 23.14
N THR A 486 -15.04 13.12 23.11
CA THR A 486 -14.28 12.83 24.33
C THR A 486 -14.01 14.10 25.14
N LEU A 487 -13.64 15.20 24.47
CA LEU A 487 -13.36 16.48 25.14
C LEU A 487 -14.63 17.16 25.67
N GLU A 488 -15.73 17.14 24.92
CA GLU A 488 -17.04 17.62 25.38
C GLU A 488 -17.44 16.87 26.67
N THR A 489 -17.37 15.54 26.66
CA THR A 489 -17.71 14.70 27.81
C THR A 489 -16.80 15.02 29.00
N GLN A 490 -15.50 15.18 28.80
CA GLN A 490 -14.58 15.58 29.86
C GLN A 490 -14.91 16.95 30.46
N MET A 491 -15.41 17.90 29.67
CA MET A 491 -15.85 19.19 30.20
C MET A 491 -17.16 19.11 30.99
N GLU A 492 -18.05 18.18 30.65
CA GLU A 492 -19.30 17.93 31.40
C GLU A 492 -19.07 17.18 32.72
N TYR A 493 -18.05 16.31 32.78
CA TYR A 493 -17.72 15.46 33.93
C TYR A 493 -16.27 15.72 34.43
N PRO A 494 -16.04 16.80 35.21
CA PRO A 494 -14.72 17.24 35.64
C PRO A 494 -13.89 16.20 36.38
N GLU A 495 -14.54 15.24 37.05
CA GLU A 495 -13.90 14.12 37.75
C GLU A 495 -13.17 13.14 36.81
N GLU A 496 -13.57 13.07 35.55
CA GLU A 496 -12.94 12.26 34.49
C GLU A 496 -12.07 13.13 33.56
N ALA A 497 -12.08 14.45 33.75
CA ALA A 497 -11.41 15.40 32.89
C ALA A 497 -9.90 15.39 33.08
N THR A 498 -9.18 15.51 31.98
CA THR A 498 -7.75 15.81 32.04
C THR A 498 -7.57 17.24 32.57
N ALA A 499 -6.59 17.43 33.47
CA ALA A 499 -6.35 18.74 34.07
C ALA A 499 -6.18 19.82 32.98
N PRO A 500 -6.87 20.98 33.11
CA PRO A 500 -6.80 22.05 32.12
C PRO A 500 -5.39 22.62 32.04
N LEU A 501 -5.10 23.35 30.96
CA LEU A 501 -3.83 24.06 30.81
C LEU A 501 -3.66 25.08 31.94
N ASN A 502 -2.58 24.98 32.71
CA ASN A 502 -2.19 26.03 33.64
C ASN A 502 -1.69 27.25 32.85
N THR A 503 -2.57 28.23 32.60
CA THR A 503 -2.27 29.41 31.79
C THR A 503 -1.29 30.38 32.44
N ASP A 504 -1.08 30.31 33.75
CA ASP A 504 -0.04 31.10 34.44
C ASP A 504 1.35 30.58 34.07
N THR A 505 1.48 29.26 33.96
CA THR A 505 2.73 28.59 33.55
C THR A 505 2.91 28.60 32.03
N TYR A 506 1.90 28.15 31.30
CA TYR A 506 1.93 27.91 29.86
C TYR A 506 1.27 29.06 29.10
N GLN A 507 2.05 30.11 28.86
CA GLN A 507 1.61 31.32 28.14
C GLN A 507 2.00 31.22 26.65
N ASN A 508 1.27 31.90 25.76
CA ASN A 508 1.69 32.06 24.36
C ASN A 508 3.02 32.83 24.28
N SER A 509 3.88 32.52 23.32
CA SER A 509 5.12 33.27 23.10
C SER A 509 4.93 34.71 22.63
N GLY A 510 3.71 35.06 22.17
CA GLY A 510 3.49 36.21 21.31
C GLY A 510 4.19 36.04 19.96
N LYS A 511 4.35 37.15 19.22
CA LYS A 511 5.05 37.18 17.93
C LYS A 511 6.55 36.98 18.11
N VAL A 512 7.09 36.02 17.38
CA VAL A 512 8.51 35.70 17.32
C VAL A 512 8.98 35.81 15.88
N GLU A 513 9.93 36.69 15.62
CA GLU A 513 10.56 36.79 14.29
C GLU A 513 11.67 35.76 14.17
N ILE A 514 11.53 34.87 13.18
CA ILE A 514 12.53 33.88 12.81
C ILE A 514 13.18 34.31 11.51
N VAL A 515 14.50 34.25 11.43
CA VAL A 515 15.24 34.54 10.20
C VAL A 515 14.81 33.57 9.09
N GLU A 516 14.39 34.11 7.95
CA GLU A 516 14.21 33.30 6.74
C GLU A 516 15.56 33.01 6.10
N ARG A 517 15.73 31.79 5.60
CA ARG A 517 16.84 31.46 4.71
C ARG A 517 16.69 32.27 3.44
N LYS A 518 17.78 32.90 2.98
CA LYS A 518 17.80 33.45 1.63
C LYS A 518 17.68 32.30 0.65
N SER A 519 16.54 32.17 -0.03
CA SER A 519 16.47 31.32 -1.20
C SER A 519 17.40 31.94 -2.26
N GLU A 520 18.60 31.40 -2.43
CA GLU A 520 19.35 31.65 -3.65
C GLU A 520 18.55 31.00 -4.79
N GLN A 521 17.70 31.78 -5.47
CA GLN A 521 17.34 31.45 -6.83
C GLN A 521 18.60 31.56 -7.69
N ASP A 522 18.86 30.50 -8.46
CA ASP A 522 19.54 30.53 -9.76
C ASP A 522 21.07 30.43 -9.86
N SER A 523 21.74 29.65 -9.00
CA SER A 523 22.86 28.86 -9.55
C SER A 523 23.05 27.53 -8.86
N MET A 524 22.77 26.51 -9.65
CA MET A 524 22.85 25.09 -9.37
C MET A 524 24.33 24.75 -9.07
N ASN A 525 24.61 24.18 -7.89
CA ASN A 525 25.96 23.75 -7.52
C ASN A 525 26.27 22.47 -8.30
N GLN A 526 27.13 22.55 -9.32
CA GLN A 526 27.50 21.41 -10.17
C GLN A 526 27.91 20.13 -9.41
N GLU A 527 28.44 20.25 -8.18
CA GLU A 527 28.78 19.10 -7.36
C GLU A 527 27.54 18.43 -6.73
N ALA A 528 26.56 19.23 -6.31
CA ALA A 528 25.27 18.75 -5.80
C ALA A 528 24.44 18.11 -6.90
N GLU A 529 24.42 18.71 -8.08
CA GLU A 529 23.76 18.17 -9.28
C GLU A 529 24.33 16.82 -9.66
N ARG A 530 25.66 16.71 -9.78
CA ARG A 530 26.31 15.43 -10.10
C ARG A 530 25.99 14.36 -9.07
N TYR A 531 25.81 14.73 -7.81
CA TYR A 531 25.39 13.78 -6.79
C TYR A 531 23.93 13.37 -6.96
N ILE A 532 23.00 14.33 -7.13
CA ILE A 532 21.59 14.05 -7.39
C ILE A 532 21.46 13.18 -8.63
N ASP A 533 22.10 13.56 -9.74
CA ASP A 533 22.12 12.80 -10.99
C ASP A 533 22.68 11.40 -10.77
N SER A 534 23.84 11.27 -10.12
CA SER A 534 24.43 9.96 -9.83
C SER A 534 23.53 9.11 -8.95
N PHE A 535 22.85 9.70 -7.96
CA PHE A 535 21.93 8.98 -7.10
C PHE A 535 20.66 8.58 -7.84
N CYS A 536 20.09 9.49 -8.64
CA CYS A 536 18.94 9.23 -9.50
C CYS A 536 19.24 8.15 -10.53
N GLU A 537 20.45 8.09 -11.11
CA GLU A 537 20.86 7.01 -12.00
C GLU A 537 20.94 5.67 -11.26
N ILE A 538 21.54 5.63 -10.06
CA ILE A 538 21.57 4.40 -9.24
C ILE A 538 20.16 4.00 -8.81
N ALA A 539 19.30 4.95 -8.47
CA ALA A 539 17.91 4.72 -8.12
C ALA A 539 17.12 4.19 -9.32
N LYS A 540 17.28 4.78 -10.52
CA LYS A 540 16.69 4.29 -11.76
C LYS A 540 17.11 2.85 -12.02
N LEU A 541 18.39 2.51 -11.86
CA LEU A 541 18.85 1.12 -11.98
C LEU A 541 18.20 0.22 -10.94
N ALA A 542 18.17 0.63 -9.67
CA ALA A 542 17.55 -0.14 -8.59
C ALA A 542 16.02 -0.31 -8.77
N TRP A 543 15.37 0.62 -9.47
CA TRP A 543 13.92 0.62 -9.73
C TRP A 543 13.51 0.10 -11.09
N SER A 544 14.41 -0.03 -12.07
CA SER A 544 14.07 -0.48 -13.41
C SER A 544 13.49 -1.90 -13.35
N GLU A 545 12.33 -2.06 -13.98
CA GLU A 545 11.58 -3.32 -14.06
C GLU A 545 11.74 -3.99 -15.44
N ASP A 546 12.74 -3.56 -16.21
CA ASP A 546 13.01 -4.10 -17.55
C ASP A 546 13.15 -5.62 -17.49
N GLU A 547 12.16 -6.33 -18.03
CA GLU A 547 12.06 -7.80 -17.97
C GLU A 547 13.15 -8.48 -18.81
N ASN A 548 13.87 -7.77 -19.69
CA ASN A 548 15.09 -8.33 -20.32
C ASN A 548 16.28 -8.40 -19.34
N LEU A 549 16.18 -7.76 -18.18
CA LEU A 549 17.09 -7.96 -17.04
C LEU A 549 16.68 -9.15 -16.15
N ASP A 550 15.63 -9.93 -16.43
CA ASP A 550 15.35 -11.18 -15.70
C ASP A 550 16.41 -12.28 -15.93
N VAL A 551 17.34 -12.09 -16.89
CA VAL A 551 18.58 -12.89 -17.00
C VAL A 551 19.55 -12.61 -15.83
N TYR A 552 19.31 -11.57 -15.03
CA TYR A 552 20.09 -11.22 -13.84
C TYR A 552 19.52 -11.77 -12.52
N SER A 553 18.61 -12.76 -12.57
CA SER A 553 18.10 -13.42 -11.37
C SER A 553 19.15 -14.23 -10.59
N ASP A 554 20.39 -14.38 -11.08
CA ASP A 554 21.54 -14.76 -10.26
C ASP A 554 22.11 -13.53 -9.55
N ARG A 555 21.45 -13.14 -8.46
CA ARG A 555 21.53 -11.82 -7.80
C ARG A 555 22.81 -11.50 -6.99
N LEU A 556 23.92 -12.17 -7.29
CA LEU A 556 25.31 -11.81 -6.97
C LEU A 556 26.30 -12.10 -8.11
N SER A 557 25.85 -12.79 -9.17
CA SER A 557 26.63 -12.90 -10.41
C SER A 557 26.78 -11.54 -11.10
N ASP A 558 25.85 -10.58 -10.93
CA ASP A 558 26.04 -9.19 -11.42
C ASP A 558 27.21 -8.48 -10.71
N LEU A 559 27.34 -8.65 -9.39
CA LEU A 559 28.44 -8.05 -8.64
C LEU A 559 29.77 -8.69 -9.07
N HIS A 560 29.79 -10.01 -9.22
CA HIS A 560 30.92 -10.78 -9.74
C HIS A 560 31.30 -10.37 -11.16
N THR A 561 30.33 -10.30 -12.08
CA THR A 561 30.53 -9.87 -13.46
C THR A 561 31.01 -8.43 -13.52
N ARG A 562 30.49 -7.52 -12.70
CA ARG A 562 31.00 -6.14 -12.59
C ARG A 562 32.42 -6.08 -12.04
N VAL A 563 32.76 -6.90 -11.03
CA VAL A 563 34.15 -7.02 -10.54
C VAL A 563 35.08 -7.45 -11.68
N LEU A 564 34.68 -8.46 -12.46
CA LEU A 564 35.44 -8.93 -13.62
C LEU A 564 35.52 -7.88 -14.74
N GLN A 565 34.45 -7.14 -15.02
CA GLN A 565 34.44 -6.07 -16.02
C GLN A 565 35.32 -4.89 -15.62
N ILE A 566 35.28 -4.47 -14.34
CA ILE A 566 36.13 -3.41 -13.83
C ILE A 566 37.59 -3.86 -13.88
N HIS A 567 37.88 -5.10 -13.48
CA HIS A 567 39.22 -5.68 -13.58
C HIS A 567 39.73 -5.70 -15.03
N ALA A 568 38.93 -6.20 -15.97
CA ALA A 568 39.26 -6.19 -17.39
C ALA A 568 39.49 -4.76 -17.93
N GLY A 569 38.66 -3.80 -17.54
CA GLY A 569 38.82 -2.39 -17.90
C GLY A 569 40.07 -1.75 -17.29
N LEU A 570 40.50 -2.16 -16.09
CA LEU A 570 41.75 -1.74 -15.49
C LEU A 570 42.96 -2.33 -16.22
N ILE A 571 42.90 -3.59 -16.65
CA ILE A 571 43.94 -4.21 -17.51
C ILE A 571 44.08 -3.44 -18.81
N GLN A 572 42.97 -3.08 -19.46
CA GLN A 572 43.00 -2.28 -20.68
C GLN A 572 43.60 -0.89 -20.42
N LYS A 573 43.16 -0.19 -19.37
CA LYS A 573 43.72 1.12 -18.99
C LYS A 573 45.21 1.05 -18.66
N LEU A 574 45.68 -0.07 -18.09
CA LEU A 574 47.10 -0.30 -17.83
C LEU A 574 47.88 -0.39 -19.14
N ALA A 575 47.36 -1.13 -20.13
CA ALA A 575 47.97 -1.25 -21.45
C ALA A 575 48.03 0.10 -22.20
N GLU A 576 47.05 0.98 -21.95
CA GLU A 576 46.96 2.33 -22.54
C GLU A 576 47.68 3.42 -21.72
N ALA A 577 48.30 3.08 -20.59
CA ALA A 577 48.88 4.05 -19.68
C ALA A 577 50.05 4.81 -20.33
N LYS A 578 49.92 6.15 -20.43
CA LYS A 578 50.91 7.01 -21.11
C LYS A 578 52.10 7.38 -20.24
N SER A 579 52.12 6.96 -18.97
CA SER A 579 53.19 7.27 -18.02
C SER A 579 53.35 6.18 -16.96
N ALA A 580 54.59 6.04 -16.44
CA ALA A 580 54.89 5.11 -15.35
C ALA A 580 54.08 5.40 -14.07
N ARG A 581 53.77 6.68 -13.80
CA ARG A 581 52.94 7.06 -12.63
C ARG A 581 51.49 6.62 -12.79
N GLN A 582 50.95 6.72 -14.01
CA GLN A 582 49.60 6.24 -14.32
C GLN A 582 49.55 4.70 -14.22
N ALA A 583 50.52 4.00 -14.82
CA ALA A 583 50.62 2.55 -14.76
C ALA A 583 50.77 2.04 -13.31
N PHE A 584 51.59 2.70 -12.49
CA PHE A 584 51.76 2.34 -11.08
C PHE A 584 50.44 2.43 -10.28
N ARG A 585 49.65 3.50 -10.49
CA ARG A 585 48.33 3.65 -9.83
C ARG A 585 47.36 2.55 -10.27
N ILE A 586 47.32 2.22 -11.56
CA ILE A 586 46.44 1.17 -12.08
C ILE A 586 46.87 -0.21 -11.57
N ASN A 587 48.18 -0.50 -11.51
CA ASN A 587 48.70 -1.73 -10.94
C ASN A 587 48.37 -1.89 -9.46
N GLN A 588 48.38 -0.80 -8.68
CA GLN A 588 47.95 -0.84 -7.29
C GLN A 588 46.47 -1.22 -7.17
N GLN A 589 45.61 -0.66 -8.04
CA GLN A 589 44.20 -1.03 -8.10
C GLN A 589 44.02 -2.49 -8.54
N LEU A 590 44.74 -2.95 -9.57
CA LEU A 590 44.69 -4.34 -10.02
C LEU A 590 45.11 -5.31 -8.91
N SER A 591 46.16 -5.01 -8.15
CA SER A 591 46.58 -5.87 -7.04
C SER A 591 45.52 -6.01 -5.95
N ASP A 592 44.70 -4.98 -5.71
CA ASP A 592 43.60 -5.06 -4.76
C ASP A 592 42.43 -5.90 -5.32
N TYR A 593 42.19 -5.86 -6.64
CA TYR A 593 41.21 -6.73 -7.31
C TYR A 593 41.68 -8.18 -7.43
N ASP A 594 42.96 -8.41 -7.70
CA ASP A 594 43.53 -9.75 -7.84
C ASP A 594 43.35 -10.53 -6.52
N LYS A 595 43.53 -9.88 -5.36
CA LYS A 595 43.28 -10.50 -4.04
C LYS A 595 41.81 -10.92 -3.84
N ILE A 596 40.88 -10.33 -4.58
CA ILE A 596 39.44 -10.62 -4.49
C ILE A 596 39.06 -11.71 -5.47
N ILE A 597 39.66 -11.70 -6.66
CA ILE A 597 39.41 -12.68 -7.71
C ILE A 597 40.10 -14.03 -7.40
N ASP A 598 41.27 -14.00 -6.77
CA ASP A 598 42.14 -15.17 -6.58
C ASP A 598 41.79 -16.03 -5.34
N GLY A 599 40.57 -15.94 -4.81
CA GLY A 599 40.13 -16.76 -3.68
C GLY A 599 38.69 -17.25 -3.80
N SER A 600 38.31 -18.20 -2.91
CA SER A 600 36.92 -18.70 -2.72
C SER A 600 35.89 -17.60 -2.41
N TYR A 601 36.34 -16.36 -2.30
CA TYR A 601 35.56 -15.16 -2.01
C TYR A 601 34.44 -14.88 -3.02
N LEU A 602 34.63 -15.20 -4.30
CA LEU A 602 33.60 -14.99 -5.32
C LEU A 602 32.49 -16.04 -5.24
N GLU A 603 32.81 -17.25 -4.77
CA GLU A 603 31.82 -18.31 -4.49
C GLU A 603 31.03 -17.99 -3.21
N ASP A 604 31.69 -17.52 -2.14
CA ASP A 604 31.01 -17.07 -0.92
C ASP A 604 30.05 -15.89 -1.19
N LEU A 605 30.42 -15.00 -2.11
CA LEU A 605 29.57 -13.89 -2.53
C LEU A 605 28.38 -14.37 -3.38
N SER A 606 28.53 -15.37 -4.25
CA SER A 606 27.42 -15.82 -5.10
C SER A 606 26.33 -16.57 -4.31
N GLU A 607 26.69 -17.27 -3.22
CA GLU A 607 25.75 -17.99 -2.35
C GLU A 607 24.95 -17.05 -1.43
N ALA A 608 25.41 -15.81 -1.23
CA ALA A 608 24.91 -14.93 -0.18
C ALA A 608 23.85 -13.93 -0.69
N SER A 609 22.83 -14.43 -1.38
CA SER A 609 21.78 -13.64 -2.06
C SER A 609 20.92 -12.74 -1.14
N GLY A 610 20.91 -13.02 0.16
CA GLY A 610 20.16 -12.29 1.18
C GLY A 610 20.92 -11.17 1.90
N VAL A 611 20.26 -10.59 2.89
CA VAL A 611 20.76 -9.50 3.75
C VAL A 611 22.13 -9.82 4.35
N THR A 612 22.34 -11.06 4.82
CA THR A 612 23.62 -11.50 5.42
C THR A 612 24.78 -11.38 4.44
N GLY A 613 24.58 -11.79 3.19
CA GLY A 613 25.62 -11.72 2.17
C GLY A 613 25.93 -10.33 1.69
N PHE A 614 24.92 -9.46 1.64
CA PHE A 614 25.14 -8.05 1.39
C PHE A 614 26.03 -7.41 2.47
N LEU A 615 25.83 -7.73 3.75
CA LEU A 615 26.67 -7.19 4.83
C LEU A 615 28.12 -7.68 4.73
N GLU A 616 28.33 -8.94 4.34
CA GLU A 616 29.67 -9.47 4.07
C GLU A 616 30.31 -8.79 2.86
N ALA A 617 29.55 -8.58 1.78
CA ALA A 617 29.99 -7.85 0.60
C ALA A 617 30.39 -6.41 0.94
N CYS A 618 29.63 -5.70 1.79
CA CYS A 618 29.99 -4.37 2.27
C CYS A 618 31.32 -4.38 3.03
N ALA A 619 31.52 -5.34 3.94
CA ALA A 619 32.76 -5.43 4.71
C ALA A 619 33.98 -5.73 3.82
N LYS A 620 33.81 -6.60 2.82
CA LYS A 620 34.88 -7.07 1.94
C LYS A 620 35.16 -6.11 0.77
N LEU A 621 34.14 -5.49 0.18
CA LEU A 621 34.26 -4.71 -1.07
C LEU A 621 34.09 -3.20 -0.89
N GLY A 622 33.58 -2.76 0.26
CA GLY A 622 33.25 -1.35 0.49
C GLY A 622 34.43 -0.37 0.37
N HIS A 623 35.65 -0.85 0.62
CA HIS A 623 36.87 -0.04 0.49
C HIS A 623 37.27 0.21 -0.98
N ILE A 624 36.66 -0.50 -1.92
CA ILE A 624 36.98 -0.44 -3.34
C ILE A 624 36.03 0.56 -4.00
N LYS A 625 36.54 1.74 -4.34
CA LYS A 625 35.72 2.86 -4.83
C LYS A 625 34.76 2.47 -5.99
N PRO A 626 35.20 1.76 -7.05
CA PRO A 626 34.28 1.35 -8.13
C PRO A 626 33.17 0.38 -7.70
N MET A 627 33.32 -0.35 -6.60
CA MET A 627 32.29 -1.29 -6.11
C MET A 627 31.22 -0.62 -5.28
N ARG A 628 31.43 0.63 -4.83
CA ARG A 628 30.47 1.34 -3.98
C ARG A 628 29.15 1.58 -4.68
N ASP A 629 29.17 1.89 -5.98
CA ASP A 629 27.93 2.14 -6.73
C ASP A 629 27.10 0.86 -6.86
N ALA A 630 27.74 -0.28 -7.10
CA ALA A 630 27.06 -1.57 -7.12
C ALA A 630 26.53 -1.98 -5.73
N LEU A 631 27.27 -1.67 -4.66
CA LEU A 631 26.80 -1.87 -3.30
C LEU A 631 25.64 -0.92 -2.93
N ARG A 632 25.66 0.35 -3.37
CA ARG A 632 24.55 1.29 -3.20
C ARG A 632 23.30 0.80 -3.92
N GLU A 633 23.45 0.37 -5.17
CA GLU A 633 22.36 -0.19 -5.96
C GLU A 633 21.76 -1.42 -5.25
N LYS A 634 22.59 -2.35 -4.78
CA LYS A 634 22.13 -3.53 -4.03
C LYS A 634 21.44 -3.13 -2.73
N ALA A 635 21.99 -2.17 -1.98
CA ALA A 635 21.39 -1.65 -0.77
C ALA A 635 20.02 -1.03 -1.03
N LEU A 636 19.90 -0.22 -2.09
CA LEU A 636 18.64 0.39 -2.54
C LEU A 636 17.60 -0.68 -2.91
N ARG A 637 17.99 -1.72 -3.65
CA ARG A 637 17.10 -2.84 -4.00
C ARG A 637 16.62 -3.61 -2.76
N LEU A 638 17.53 -3.96 -1.85
CA LEU A 638 17.18 -4.63 -0.61
C LEU A 638 16.31 -3.74 0.29
N ALA A 639 16.59 -2.44 0.34
CA ALA A 639 15.77 -1.48 1.05
C ALA A 639 14.38 -1.36 0.40
N LYS A 640 14.26 -1.37 -0.93
CA LYS A 640 12.98 -1.41 -1.67
C LYS A 640 12.15 -2.64 -1.30
N GLU A 641 12.79 -3.80 -1.09
CA GLU A 641 12.12 -5.03 -0.65
C GLU A 641 11.57 -4.92 0.79
N ASN A 642 12.14 -4.07 1.65
CA ASN A 642 11.79 -3.94 3.07
C ASN A 642 11.00 -2.68 3.44
N LEU A 643 11.23 -1.56 2.75
CA LEU A 643 10.70 -0.20 2.99
C LEU A 643 10.02 0.35 1.73
N GLY A 644 9.40 -0.52 0.94
CA GLY A 644 8.98 -0.21 -0.42
C GLY A 644 7.98 0.94 -0.55
N HIS A 645 7.16 1.18 0.48
CA HIS A 645 6.19 2.29 0.46
C HIS A 645 6.87 3.62 0.81
N GLU A 646 7.63 3.65 1.91
CA GLU A 646 8.32 4.83 2.43
C GLU A 646 9.33 5.37 1.42
N LEU A 647 10.13 4.48 0.81
CA LEU A 647 11.10 4.87 -0.22
C LEU A 647 10.40 5.46 -1.44
N LYS A 648 9.29 4.87 -1.90
CA LYS A 648 8.56 5.39 -3.07
C LYS A 648 7.97 6.78 -2.81
N VAL A 649 7.39 7.02 -1.63
CA VAL A 649 6.88 8.35 -1.25
C VAL A 649 8.01 9.38 -1.28
N ALA A 650 9.16 9.05 -0.69
CA ALA A 650 10.32 9.95 -0.68
C ALA A 650 10.92 10.14 -2.08
N PHE A 651 10.92 9.12 -2.95
CA PHE A 651 11.35 9.23 -4.35
C PHE A 651 10.40 10.10 -5.19
N ARG A 652 9.07 10.07 -4.98
CA ARG A 652 8.16 10.98 -5.69
C ARG A 652 8.49 12.43 -5.39
N ARG A 653 8.73 12.76 -4.11
CA ARG A 653 9.17 14.11 -3.71
C ARG A 653 10.47 14.53 -4.40
N LEU A 654 11.39 13.59 -4.61
CA LEU A 654 12.62 13.84 -5.37
C LEU A 654 12.36 14.08 -6.86
N LEU A 655 11.31 13.49 -7.43
CA LEU A 655 10.95 13.62 -8.85
C LEU A 655 10.06 14.83 -9.15
N ASP A 656 9.40 15.39 -8.14
CA ASP A 656 8.55 16.57 -8.27
C ASP A 656 9.33 17.85 -8.68
N ASN A 657 10.67 17.83 -8.64
CA ASN A 657 11.58 18.84 -9.19
C ASN A 657 11.22 20.30 -8.82
N THR A 658 10.84 20.54 -7.56
CA THR A 658 10.39 21.88 -7.13
C THR A 658 11.56 22.84 -6.91
N SER A 659 12.70 22.35 -6.40
CA SER A 659 13.95 23.09 -6.27
C SER A 659 15.12 22.17 -5.91
N VAL A 660 16.37 22.58 -6.23
CA VAL A 660 17.60 21.84 -5.84
C VAL A 660 17.68 21.59 -4.33
N LEU A 661 17.16 22.53 -3.53
CA LEU A 661 17.12 22.41 -2.08
C LEU A 661 16.18 21.28 -1.67
N ASP A 662 15.00 21.21 -2.29
CA ASP A 662 14.02 20.15 -2.03
C ASP A 662 14.57 18.80 -2.50
N ASP A 663 15.22 18.76 -3.66
CA ASP A 663 15.84 17.54 -4.21
C ASP A 663 16.93 17.01 -3.27
N LEU A 664 17.83 17.87 -2.77
CA LEU A 664 18.85 17.44 -1.80
C LEU A 664 18.24 16.97 -0.48
N ASN A 665 17.17 17.62 -0.01
CA ASN A 665 16.46 17.18 1.19
C ASN A 665 15.78 15.82 0.96
N ALA A 666 15.14 15.62 -0.20
CA ALA A 666 14.52 14.36 -0.56
C ALA A 666 15.57 13.24 -0.72
N VAL A 667 16.73 13.52 -1.33
CA VAL A 667 17.88 12.60 -1.37
C VAL A 667 18.34 12.26 0.04
N LEU A 668 18.45 13.21 0.96
CA LEU A 668 18.83 12.92 2.35
C LEU A 668 17.76 12.13 3.11
N GLU A 669 16.48 12.41 2.88
CA GLU A 669 15.37 11.62 3.43
C GLU A 669 15.46 10.17 2.95
N VAL A 670 15.60 9.95 1.64
CA VAL A 670 15.74 8.61 1.06
C VAL A 670 17.00 7.92 1.57
N VAL A 671 18.16 8.57 1.44
CA VAL A 671 19.44 7.93 1.70
C VAL A 671 19.71 7.82 3.19
N ASP A 672 19.71 8.94 3.91
CA ASP A 672 20.18 8.96 5.28
C ASP A 672 19.12 8.42 6.25
N HIS A 673 17.86 8.83 6.08
CA HIS A 673 16.78 8.38 6.96
C HIS A 673 16.30 6.97 6.57
N LEU A 674 15.80 6.77 5.35
CA LEU A 674 15.20 5.48 5.00
C LEU A 674 16.23 4.37 4.80
N ILE A 675 17.20 4.55 3.91
CA ILE A 675 18.15 3.46 3.58
C ILE A 675 19.15 3.25 4.72
N VAL A 676 19.76 4.30 5.24
CA VAL A 676 20.78 4.15 6.27
C VAL A 676 20.16 3.89 7.64
N GLN A 677 19.34 4.79 8.18
CA GLN A 677 18.82 4.64 9.55
C GLN A 677 17.76 3.53 9.67
N GLU A 678 16.74 3.54 8.82
CA GLU A 678 15.59 2.66 8.96
C GLU A 678 15.83 1.24 8.42
N PHE A 679 16.79 1.07 7.50
CA PHE A 679 17.16 -0.24 6.96
C PHE A 679 18.55 -0.70 7.42
N LEU A 680 19.64 -0.14 6.88
CA LEU A 680 20.99 -0.69 7.05
C LEU A 680 21.48 -0.74 8.51
N LEU A 681 21.24 0.31 9.30
CA LEU A 681 21.67 0.35 10.70
C LEU A 681 20.82 -0.56 11.60
N LYS A 682 19.63 -0.98 11.17
CA LYS A 682 18.86 -2.02 11.87
C LYS A 682 19.42 -3.42 11.62
N LEU A 683 20.11 -3.63 10.51
CA LEU A 683 20.77 -4.91 10.20
C LEU A 683 21.99 -5.18 11.09
N ARG A 684 22.70 -4.12 11.51
CA ARG A 684 23.80 -4.18 12.47
C ARG A 684 23.68 -3.07 13.52
N PRO A 685 22.76 -3.22 14.49
CA PRO A 685 22.57 -2.23 15.54
C PRO A 685 23.87 -2.04 16.33
N ASN A 686 24.25 -0.79 16.59
CA ASN A 686 25.41 -0.38 17.41
C ASN A 686 26.80 -0.67 16.82
N ASP A 687 26.92 -1.12 15.57
CA ASP A 687 28.22 -1.25 14.89
C ASP A 687 28.69 0.11 14.37
N ILE A 688 29.48 0.82 15.18
CA ILE A 688 30.01 2.17 14.88
C ILE A 688 30.86 2.18 13.61
N ASN A 689 31.60 1.10 13.34
CA ASN A 689 32.45 1.01 12.15
C ASN A 689 31.59 0.84 10.89
N PHE A 690 30.55 0.00 10.96
CA PHE A 690 29.59 -0.15 9.88
C PHE A 690 28.81 1.14 9.64
N GLU A 691 28.39 1.85 10.70
CA GLU A 691 27.73 3.15 10.56
C GLU A 691 28.64 4.17 9.87
N ALA A 692 29.90 4.29 10.31
CA ALA A 692 30.87 5.18 9.70
C ALA A 692 31.12 4.83 8.23
N PHE A 693 31.23 3.53 7.92
CA PHE A 693 31.37 3.04 6.55
C PHE A 693 30.16 3.40 5.70
N VAL A 694 28.94 3.07 6.14
CA VAL A 694 27.71 3.30 5.36
C VAL A 694 27.50 4.79 5.09
N ARG A 695 27.70 5.64 6.10
CA ARG A 695 27.48 7.10 5.97
C ARG A 695 28.59 7.80 5.18
N ARG A 696 29.86 7.47 5.41
CA ARG A 696 31.00 8.20 4.80
C ARG A 696 31.48 7.59 3.50
N GLU A 697 31.59 6.26 3.46
CA GLU A 697 32.23 5.58 2.33
C GLU A 697 31.19 5.07 1.33
N LEU A 698 30.13 4.40 1.81
CA LEU A 698 29.12 3.84 0.94
C LEU A 698 28.26 4.94 0.36
N PHE A 699 27.39 5.61 1.10
CA PHE A 699 26.48 6.64 0.56
C PHE A 699 27.04 8.05 0.55
N ASN A 700 28.09 8.30 1.32
CA ASN A 700 28.70 9.63 1.46
C ASN A 700 27.68 10.73 1.84
N THR A 701 26.76 10.43 2.76
CA THR A 701 25.73 11.36 3.21
C THR A 701 26.32 12.61 3.85
N SER A 702 27.56 12.53 4.32
CA SER A 702 28.35 13.70 4.76
C SER A 702 28.63 14.72 3.66
N GLU A 703 28.91 14.28 2.42
CA GLU A 703 29.11 15.22 1.30
C GLU A 703 27.81 15.84 0.83
N VAL A 704 26.71 15.07 0.84
CA VAL A 704 25.36 15.59 0.52
C VAL A 704 24.94 16.64 1.55
N ARG A 705 25.12 16.33 2.84
CA ARG A 705 24.91 17.29 3.92
C ARG A 705 25.81 18.51 3.75
N ALA A 706 27.09 18.33 3.42
CA ALA A 706 27.98 19.46 3.18
C ALA A 706 27.56 20.30 1.96
N ALA A 707 27.04 19.69 0.91
CA ALA A 707 26.52 20.39 -0.26
C ALA A 707 25.24 21.16 0.08
N LEU A 708 24.33 20.54 0.83
CA LEU A 708 23.16 21.17 1.40
C LEU A 708 23.57 22.35 2.30
N ASP A 709 24.48 22.14 3.25
CA ASP A 709 25.03 23.17 4.13
C ASP A 709 25.66 24.32 3.35
N ARG A 710 26.33 24.06 2.23
CA ARG A 710 26.90 25.12 1.37
C ARG A 710 25.82 25.97 0.71
N LEU A 711 24.72 25.36 0.26
CA LEU A 711 23.56 26.08 -0.27
C LEU A 711 22.82 26.83 0.84
N LEU A 712 22.82 26.26 2.05
CA LEU A 712 22.19 26.85 3.22
C LEU A 712 23.03 27.93 3.90
N ARG A 713 24.35 27.97 3.65
CA ARG A 713 25.25 28.99 4.22
C ARG A 713 24.91 30.36 3.63
N PRO A 714 24.54 31.34 4.46
CA PRO A 714 24.30 32.68 3.97
C PRO A 714 25.59 33.27 3.40
N LYS A 715 25.63 33.65 2.12
CA LYS A 715 26.60 34.66 1.68
C LYS A 715 26.22 35.97 2.39
N MET A 716 27.04 36.35 3.37
CA MET A 716 26.96 37.63 4.07
C MET A 716 27.21 38.78 3.08
N GLN A 717 26.18 39.20 2.34
CA GLN A 717 26.18 40.44 1.57
C GLN A 717 24.73 40.82 1.17
N SER A 718 23.88 41.14 2.14
CA SER A 718 22.91 42.23 2.01
C SER A 718 22.36 42.62 3.40
N THR A 719 22.10 43.90 3.59
CA THR A 719 21.80 44.57 4.88
C THR A 719 20.34 44.43 5.35
N HIS A 720 19.53 43.58 4.71
CA HIS A 720 18.16 43.29 5.14
C HIS A 720 17.96 41.78 5.30
N VAL A 721 17.89 41.33 6.55
CA VAL A 721 17.56 39.94 6.91
C VAL A 721 16.03 39.83 6.86
N LYS A 722 15.52 39.04 5.93
CA LYS A 722 14.08 38.75 5.84
C LYS A 722 13.71 37.84 7.01
N THR A 723 12.61 38.12 7.70
CA THR A 723 12.12 37.33 8.83
C THR A 723 10.69 36.88 8.59
N LYS A 724 10.32 35.75 9.17
CA LYS A 724 8.97 35.19 9.20
C LYS A 724 8.44 35.22 10.63
N THR A 725 7.23 35.72 10.83
CA THR A 725 6.62 35.85 12.16
C THR A 725 5.88 34.58 12.54
N LEU A 726 6.33 33.94 13.62
CA LEU A 726 5.70 32.75 14.20
C LEU A 726 5.18 33.02 15.61
N GLN A 727 4.39 32.09 16.13
CA GLN A 727 3.95 32.01 17.51
C GLN A 727 4.05 30.55 18.01
N PHE A 728 4.38 30.38 19.29
CA PHE A 728 4.34 29.11 20.01
C PHE A 728 3.17 29.14 20.98
N ILE A 729 2.19 28.26 20.77
CA ILE A 729 0.89 28.26 21.42
C ILE A 729 0.76 26.97 22.22
N PRO A 730 0.92 26.99 23.56
CA PRO A 730 0.73 25.79 24.37
C PRO A 730 -0.74 25.39 24.40
N ASN A 731 -1.01 24.09 24.36
CA ASN A 731 -2.34 23.52 24.31
C ASN A 731 -2.37 22.14 24.99
N ARG A 732 -3.39 21.88 25.83
CA ARG A 732 -3.65 20.58 26.47
C ARG A 732 -4.96 19.94 26.05
N ASP A 733 -5.63 20.57 25.10
CA ASP A 733 -7.00 20.29 24.72
C ASP A 733 -7.01 19.60 23.34
N ILE A 734 -7.99 19.88 22.47
CA ILE A 734 -8.02 19.34 21.09
C ILE A 734 -6.70 19.54 20.31
N GLY A 735 -5.93 20.59 20.61
CA GLY A 735 -4.62 20.81 19.99
C GLY A 735 -3.56 19.80 20.41
N LEU A 736 -3.60 19.31 21.66
CA LEU A 736 -2.75 18.18 22.09
C LEU A 736 -3.14 16.92 21.35
N GLU A 737 -4.44 16.64 21.28
CA GLU A 737 -4.99 15.44 20.64
C GLU A 737 -4.73 15.36 19.14
N LEU A 738 -4.61 16.51 18.47
CA LEU A 738 -4.31 16.63 17.03
C LEU A 738 -2.85 17.04 16.74
N SER A 739 -2.00 17.13 17.76
CA SER A 739 -0.61 17.57 17.62
C SER A 739 0.18 16.72 16.63
N GLY A 740 -0.06 15.40 16.62
CA GLY A 740 0.61 14.49 15.68
C GLY A 740 0.32 14.82 14.22
N GLN A 741 -0.96 15.09 13.90
CA GLN A 741 -1.38 15.47 12.55
C GLN A 741 -0.86 16.87 12.17
N ILE A 742 -0.97 17.84 13.07
CA ILE A 742 -0.51 19.22 12.86
C ILE A 742 1.01 19.25 12.58
N GLY A 743 1.79 18.47 13.34
CA GLY A 743 3.24 18.36 13.21
C GLY A 743 3.73 17.40 12.12
N ASP A 744 2.83 16.61 11.50
CA ASP A 744 3.17 15.43 10.70
C ASP A 744 4.21 14.53 11.40
N ALA A 745 3.77 13.97 12.53
CA ALA A 745 4.60 13.27 13.48
C ALA A 745 4.09 11.84 13.75
N CYS A 746 5.02 10.95 14.08
CA CYS A 746 4.75 9.51 14.23
C CYS A 746 3.85 9.12 15.41
N TRP A 747 3.41 10.08 16.24
CA TRP A 747 2.39 9.82 17.28
C TRP A 747 0.97 10.19 16.83
N ALA A 748 0.79 10.60 15.57
CA ALA A 748 -0.54 10.77 14.99
C ALA A 748 -1.32 9.46 15.15
N THR A 749 -2.43 9.51 15.88
CA THR A 749 -3.36 8.39 16.15
C THR A 749 -2.82 7.24 17.02
N SER A 750 -1.62 7.36 17.60
CA SER A 750 -1.08 6.34 18.52
C SER A 750 -1.88 6.18 19.81
N TYR A 751 -2.78 7.12 20.09
CA TYR A 751 -3.59 7.16 21.30
C TYR A 751 -5.02 7.55 20.96
N HIS A 752 -5.98 6.93 21.66
CA HIS A 752 -7.36 7.38 21.66
C HIS A 752 -7.48 8.80 22.24
N SER A 753 -6.88 9.02 23.42
CA SER A 753 -6.62 10.34 24.00
C SER A 753 -5.19 10.41 24.55
N ILE A 754 -4.41 11.36 24.04
CA ILE A 754 -3.06 11.65 24.52
C ILE A 754 -3.14 12.23 25.93
N ALA A 755 -4.05 13.16 26.17
CA ALA A 755 -4.18 13.83 27.46
C ALA A 755 -4.55 12.85 28.59
N ALA A 756 -5.42 11.87 28.32
CA ALA A 756 -5.79 10.83 29.28
C ALA A 756 -4.65 9.82 29.52
N SER A 757 -3.93 9.44 28.46
CA SER A 757 -2.85 8.45 28.54
C SER A 757 -1.59 9.01 29.19
N MET A 758 -1.34 10.31 29.01
CA MET A 758 -0.14 11.02 29.46
C MET A 758 -0.53 12.40 30.04
N PRO A 759 -1.04 12.43 31.28
CA PRO A 759 -1.55 13.65 31.89
C PRO A 759 -0.46 14.69 32.19
N ASN A 760 0.82 14.37 32.03
CA ASN A 760 1.95 15.29 32.16
C ASN A 760 2.40 15.92 30.83
N LEU A 761 1.69 15.67 29.72
CA LEU A 761 1.99 16.27 28.41
C LEU A 761 1.25 17.59 28.16
N THR A 762 1.93 18.49 27.46
CA THR A 762 1.35 19.71 26.87
C THR A 762 1.88 19.84 25.45
N ALA A 763 1.03 20.06 24.46
CA ALA A 763 1.49 20.37 23.12
C ALA A 763 1.89 21.84 23.01
N VAL A 764 2.83 22.13 22.12
CA VAL A 764 3.18 23.49 21.70
C VAL A 764 2.92 23.56 20.21
N LEU A 765 1.80 24.15 19.82
CA LEU A 765 1.47 24.37 18.42
C LEU A 765 2.36 25.50 17.89
N ILE A 766 2.91 25.31 16.70
CA ILE A 766 3.69 26.32 15.99
C ILE A 766 2.76 26.92 14.95
N ALA A 767 2.51 28.22 15.03
CA ALA A 767 1.63 28.92 14.11
C ALA A 767 2.36 30.07 13.43
N GLU A 768 2.07 30.31 12.17
CA GLU A 768 2.39 31.56 11.49
C GLU A 768 1.31 32.59 11.79
N ASP A 769 1.75 33.79 12.12
CA ASP A 769 0.87 34.90 12.41
C ASP A 769 0.44 35.59 11.12
N MET A 770 -0.87 35.52 10.83
CA MET A 770 -1.49 36.15 9.66
C MET A 770 -2.35 37.36 10.07
N GLY A 771 -2.05 38.00 11.21
CA GLY A 771 -2.82 39.09 11.79
C GLY A 771 -3.87 38.57 12.78
N GLU A 772 -5.15 38.63 12.41
CA GLU A 772 -6.24 38.10 13.24
C GLU A 772 -6.39 36.57 13.12
N GLN A 773 -5.58 35.94 12.29
CA GLN A 773 -5.68 34.54 11.91
C GLN A 773 -4.38 33.81 12.20
N VAL A 774 -4.49 32.53 12.55
CA VAL A 774 -3.36 31.64 12.81
C VAL A 774 -3.34 30.55 11.76
N ARG A 775 -2.15 30.27 11.20
CA ARG A 775 -1.94 29.11 10.33
C ARG A 775 -0.98 28.15 11.00
N PHE A 776 -1.39 26.92 11.27
CA PHE A 776 -0.46 25.95 11.86
C PHE A 776 0.65 25.56 10.88
N VAL A 777 1.88 25.58 11.39
CA VAL A 777 3.10 25.23 10.68
C VAL A 777 3.95 24.21 11.44
N GLY A 778 3.36 23.52 12.42
CA GLY A 778 3.92 22.35 13.09
C GLY A 778 3.55 22.26 14.56
N SER A 779 4.21 21.36 15.29
CA SER A 779 4.00 21.18 16.72
C SER A 779 5.24 20.63 17.44
N GLY A 780 5.29 20.81 18.76
CA GLY A 780 6.17 20.09 19.68
C GLY A 780 5.41 19.64 20.93
N LEU A 781 6.08 18.90 21.81
CA LEU A 781 5.55 18.48 23.11
C LEU A 781 6.45 18.97 24.25
N PHE A 782 5.82 19.35 25.35
CA PHE A 782 6.43 19.45 26.67
C PHE A 782 5.99 18.27 27.53
N ILE A 783 6.94 17.70 28.28
CA ILE A 783 6.70 16.64 29.27
C ILE A 783 7.16 17.16 30.63
N GLU A 784 6.26 17.21 31.60
CA GLU A 784 6.65 17.44 33.00
C GLU A 784 7.17 16.13 33.60
N ALA A 785 8.35 16.17 34.21
CA ALA A 785 8.96 15.01 34.85
C ALA A 785 9.85 15.41 36.03
N THR A 786 10.22 14.41 36.84
CA THR A 786 11.19 14.51 37.92
C THR A 786 12.36 13.57 37.63
N THR A 787 13.59 14.05 37.75
CA THR A 787 14.79 13.22 37.58
C THR A 787 14.91 12.19 38.72
N ASP A 788 15.77 11.19 38.55
CA ASP A 788 16.05 10.20 39.60
C ASP A 788 16.60 10.85 40.89
N ASP A 789 17.24 12.02 40.77
CA ASP A 789 17.78 12.79 41.90
C ASP A 789 16.74 13.73 42.54
N GLY A 790 15.48 13.72 42.07
CA GLY A 790 14.39 14.53 42.59
C GLY A 790 14.28 15.94 42.01
N GLU A 791 14.94 16.23 40.90
CA GLU A 791 14.90 17.54 40.25
C GLU A 791 13.71 17.65 39.27
N GLU A 792 12.88 18.67 39.44
CA GLU A 792 11.73 18.93 38.57
C GLU A 792 12.19 19.54 37.23
N ILE A 793 11.86 18.88 36.12
CA ILE A 793 12.25 19.27 34.77
C ILE A 793 11.05 19.36 33.82
N LEU A 794 11.20 20.19 32.78
CA LEU A 794 10.29 20.32 31.66
C LEU A 794 11.04 19.87 30.40
N ILE A 795 10.63 18.76 29.79
CA ILE A 795 11.34 18.13 28.67
C ILE A 795 10.68 18.54 27.34
N ILE A 796 11.46 19.05 26.39
CA ILE A 796 11.04 19.22 25.00
C ILE A 796 11.14 17.88 24.27
N ARG A 797 10.08 17.47 23.58
CA ARG A 797 10.05 16.28 22.73
C ARG A 797 9.34 16.56 21.40
N GLY A 798 9.77 15.88 20.33
CA GLY A 798 9.04 15.83 19.07
C GLY A 798 8.89 17.21 18.42
N LEU A 799 9.96 18.02 18.40
CA LEU A 799 9.90 19.37 17.84
C LEU A 799 9.82 19.30 16.31
N ASN A 800 8.61 19.30 15.76
CA ASN A 800 8.32 19.03 14.35
C ASN A 800 7.60 20.21 13.69
N PRO A 801 8.33 21.30 13.32
CA PRO A 801 7.83 22.22 12.31
C PRO A 801 7.59 21.46 10.99
N ILE A 802 6.60 21.86 10.19
CA ILE A 802 6.35 21.26 8.87
C ILE A 802 7.61 21.42 8.01
N GLN A 803 8.00 20.36 7.27
CA GLN A 803 9.23 20.33 6.47
C GLN A 803 9.39 21.56 5.57
N ASN A 804 8.35 21.92 4.81
CA ASN A 804 8.37 23.10 3.93
C ASN A 804 8.57 24.40 4.70
N THR A 805 8.06 24.50 5.93
CA THR A 805 8.26 25.69 6.77
C THR A 805 9.69 25.74 7.28
N VAL A 806 10.20 24.67 7.88
CA VAL A 806 11.58 24.68 8.43
C VAL A 806 12.63 24.84 7.33
N ASN A 807 12.39 24.37 6.11
CA ASN A 807 13.27 24.58 4.96
C ASN A 807 13.43 26.06 4.58
N GLN A 808 12.41 26.88 4.87
CA GLN A 808 12.41 28.33 4.63
C GLN A 808 13.04 29.13 5.77
N LEU A 809 13.30 28.51 6.93
CA LEU A 809 13.76 29.18 8.15
C LEU A 809 15.21 28.84 8.47
N ASP A 810 15.92 29.75 9.13
CA ASP A 810 17.15 29.41 9.82
C ASP A 810 16.82 28.51 11.02
N ALA A 811 17.15 27.22 10.91
CA ALA A 811 16.81 26.22 11.92
C ALA A 811 17.48 26.49 13.28
N SER A 812 18.66 27.12 13.30
CA SER A 812 19.36 27.47 14.55
C SER A 812 18.67 28.64 15.24
N ASP A 813 18.33 29.70 14.49
CA ASP A 813 17.55 30.82 15.04
C ASP A 813 16.16 30.34 15.50
N PHE A 814 15.48 29.50 14.71
CA PHE A 814 14.23 28.86 15.11
C PHE A 814 14.38 28.11 16.45
N LEU A 815 15.39 27.24 16.57
CA LEU A 815 15.62 26.45 17.77
C LEU A 815 15.95 27.34 18.97
N GLU A 816 16.80 28.35 18.83
CA GLU A 816 17.13 29.27 19.92
C GLU A 816 15.92 30.07 20.40
N LYS A 817 15.06 30.53 19.48
CA LYS A 817 13.82 31.23 19.83
C LYS A 817 12.83 30.30 20.54
N TYR A 818 12.72 29.06 20.08
CA TYR A 818 11.91 28.03 20.74
C TYR A 818 12.45 27.70 22.15
N LEU A 819 13.77 27.52 22.30
CA LEU A 819 14.41 27.27 23.60
C LEU A 819 14.24 28.46 24.54
N THR A 820 14.32 29.69 24.05
CA THR A 820 14.05 30.90 24.85
C THR A 820 12.62 30.89 25.40
N TYR A 821 11.65 30.60 24.54
CA TYR A 821 10.27 30.42 24.96
C TYR A 821 10.12 29.29 26.00
N ALA A 822 10.67 28.10 25.72
CA ALA A 822 10.57 26.94 26.60
C ALA A 822 11.25 27.16 27.96
N LYS A 823 12.39 27.87 28.01
CA LYS A 823 13.07 28.26 29.26
C LYS A 823 12.19 29.15 30.11
N SER A 824 11.50 30.12 29.51
CA SER A 824 10.56 30.99 30.24
C SER A 824 9.41 30.18 30.85
N THR A 825 8.90 29.19 30.11
CA THR A 825 7.84 28.29 30.56
C THR A 825 8.29 27.38 31.68
N ALA A 826 9.47 26.76 31.54
CA ALA A 826 10.08 25.95 32.60
C ALA A 826 10.29 26.77 33.88
N ALA A 827 10.80 28.00 33.76
CA ALA A 827 11.00 28.88 34.91
C ALA A 827 9.69 29.23 35.63
N ARG A 828 8.61 29.54 34.89
CA ARG A 828 7.27 29.77 35.50
C ARG A 828 6.71 28.50 36.16
N ALA A 829 7.03 27.33 35.62
CA ALA A 829 6.66 26.04 36.20
C ALA A 829 7.50 25.66 37.43
N GLY A 830 8.54 26.43 37.77
CA GLY A 830 9.51 26.04 38.80
C GLY A 830 10.38 24.83 38.40
N ARG A 831 10.56 24.60 37.10
CA ARG A 831 11.27 23.46 36.52
C ARG A 831 12.53 23.91 35.79
N ARG A 832 13.52 23.04 35.64
CA ARG A 832 14.62 23.24 34.68
C ARG A 832 14.24 22.75 33.31
N LEU A 833 14.76 23.41 32.26
CA LEU A 833 14.51 22.96 30.90
C LEU A 833 15.42 21.77 30.55
N ALA A 834 14.81 20.74 30.00
CA ALA A 834 15.48 19.61 29.36
C ALA A 834 14.93 19.43 27.94
N MET A 835 15.61 18.61 27.14
CA MET A 835 15.14 18.20 25.82
C MET A 835 15.57 16.79 25.50
N VAL A 836 14.77 16.12 24.67
CA VAL A 836 15.15 14.86 24.06
C VAL A 836 16.13 15.14 22.93
N TYR A 837 17.28 14.46 22.93
CA TYR A 837 18.21 14.39 21.82
C TYR A 837 18.65 12.94 21.65
N ASP A 838 18.18 12.31 20.57
CA ASP A 838 18.58 10.96 20.20
C ASP A 838 19.47 11.00 18.96
N LYS A 839 20.53 10.19 18.92
CA LYS A 839 21.48 10.16 17.81
C LYS A 839 20.83 9.85 16.45
N LYS A 840 19.65 9.22 16.47
CA LYS A 840 18.90 8.80 15.27
C LYS A 840 17.80 9.78 14.86
N GLY A 841 17.46 10.79 15.67
CA GLY A 841 16.40 11.78 15.41
C GLY A 841 14.96 11.26 15.60
N SER A 842 14.76 9.95 15.73
CA SER A 842 13.43 9.33 15.74
C SER A 842 12.52 9.78 16.89
N ALA A 843 13.07 10.17 18.05
CA ALA A 843 12.32 10.60 19.23
C ALA A 843 12.36 12.13 19.48
N SER A 844 13.46 12.79 19.09
CA SER A 844 13.63 14.23 19.27
C SER A 844 12.90 15.06 18.21
N THR A 845 13.09 14.72 16.93
CA THR A 845 12.46 15.38 15.78
C THR A 845 12.68 14.59 14.49
N ASN A 846 11.63 14.42 13.68
CA ASN A 846 11.77 13.86 12.32
C ASN A 846 12.10 14.94 11.28
N ARG A 847 12.65 16.09 11.70
CA ARG A 847 13.08 17.19 10.84
C ARG A 847 14.61 17.31 10.87
N PRO A 848 15.32 16.89 9.82
CA PRO A 848 16.79 16.89 9.80
C PRO A 848 17.41 18.24 10.17
N ALA A 849 16.88 19.34 9.64
CA ALA A 849 17.38 20.68 9.92
C ALA A 849 17.30 21.07 11.41
N ILE A 850 16.27 20.62 12.13
CA ILE A 850 16.15 20.83 13.58
C ILE A 850 17.11 19.92 14.32
N HIS A 851 17.21 18.65 13.93
CA HIS A 851 18.15 17.69 14.53
C HIS A 851 19.61 18.18 14.45
N ASP A 852 20.02 18.71 13.31
CA ASP A 852 21.36 19.28 13.11
C ASP A 852 21.62 20.49 14.01
N ALA A 853 20.62 21.36 14.19
CA ALA A 853 20.70 22.47 15.14
C ALA A 853 20.84 21.97 16.59
N MET A 854 20.12 20.91 16.98
CA MET A 854 20.25 20.28 18.30
C MET A 854 21.64 19.62 18.50
N SER A 855 22.16 18.96 17.47
CA SER A 855 23.50 18.36 17.47
C SER A 855 24.60 19.40 17.69
N THR A 856 24.40 20.62 17.18
CA THR A 856 25.30 21.76 17.42
C THR A 856 25.29 22.17 18.90
N LEU A 857 24.13 22.18 19.57
CA LEU A 857 24.05 22.44 21.01
C LEU A 857 24.80 21.38 21.82
N MET A 858 24.61 20.11 21.46
CA MET A 858 25.32 18.98 22.07
C MET A 858 26.83 19.12 21.92
N THR A 859 27.31 19.38 20.70
CA THR A 859 28.74 19.50 20.39
C THR A 859 29.40 20.69 21.09
N ASN A 860 28.64 21.77 21.30
CA ASN A 860 29.11 22.95 22.03
C ASN A 860 29.01 22.80 23.56
N GLY A 861 28.64 21.62 24.07
CA GLY A 861 28.56 21.33 25.50
C GLY A 861 27.44 22.06 26.22
N ARG A 862 26.36 22.45 25.52
CA ARG A 862 25.18 23.12 26.10
C ARG A 862 24.09 22.16 26.59
N LEU A 863 24.34 20.86 26.45
CA LEU A 863 23.42 19.79 26.79
C LEU A 863 24.09 18.82 27.78
N THR A 864 23.51 18.68 28.97
CA THR A 864 24.03 17.80 30.02
C THR A 864 23.08 16.63 30.24
N PRO A 865 23.50 15.36 30.14
CA PRO A 865 22.61 14.21 30.27
C PRO A 865 21.98 14.14 31.67
N VAL A 866 20.71 13.72 31.74
CA VAL A 866 20.01 13.45 33.00
C VAL A 866 19.20 12.16 32.91
N SER A 867 19.06 11.48 34.04
CA SER A 867 18.25 10.27 34.16
C SER A 867 16.86 10.61 34.68
N VAL A 868 15.85 10.00 34.07
CA VAL A 868 14.43 10.21 34.36
C VAL A 868 13.73 8.85 34.39
N PRO A 869 12.83 8.60 35.36
CA PRO A 869 12.09 7.34 35.41
C PRO A 869 11.27 7.09 34.14
N VAL A 870 11.39 5.88 33.60
CA VAL A 870 10.84 5.49 32.29
C VAL A 870 9.32 5.71 32.21
N GLU A 871 8.59 5.45 33.29
CA GLU A 871 7.15 5.59 33.36
C GLU A 871 6.64 7.01 33.14
N GLN A 872 7.47 8.04 33.38
CA GLN A 872 7.10 9.45 33.18
C GLN A 872 7.27 9.90 31.73
N VAL A 873 8.15 9.23 30.97
CA VAL A 873 8.62 9.68 29.65
C VAL A 873 8.34 8.68 28.52
N ARG A 874 7.88 7.47 28.84
CA ARG A 874 7.52 6.45 27.85
C ARG A 874 6.29 6.90 27.06
N PHE A 875 6.53 7.32 25.83
CA PHE A 875 5.48 7.69 24.89
C PHE A 875 5.85 7.26 23.48
N ASN A 876 4.87 6.73 22.74
CA ASN A 876 4.96 6.26 21.36
C ASN A 876 6.00 5.15 21.15
N GLY A 877 6.18 4.28 22.15
CA GLY A 877 7.10 3.12 22.07
C GLY A 877 8.59 3.44 22.20
N TYR A 878 9.00 4.71 22.27
CA TYR A 878 10.41 5.10 22.42
C TYR A 878 10.86 5.04 23.89
N GLY A 879 12.03 4.44 24.14
CA GLY A 879 12.76 4.57 25.40
C GLY A 879 13.56 5.87 25.41
N LEU A 880 13.19 6.80 26.29
CA LEU A 880 13.78 8.14 26.36
C LEU A 880 14.82 8.30 27.48
N GLU A 881 14.92 7.32 28.38
CA GLU A 881 15.70 7.38 29.62
C GLU A 881 17.18 7.76 29.43
N SER A 882 17.76 7.41 28.28
CA SER A 882 19.16 7.70 27.95
C SER A 882 19.35 8.85 26.96
N SER A 883 18.26 9.53 26.59
CA SER A 883 18.23 10.56 25.53
C SER A 883 17.74 11.92 26.03
N ILE A 884 17.65 12.15 27.34
CA ILE A 884 17.20 13.42 27.92
C ILE A 884 18.39 14.21 28.42
N TYR A 885 18.44 15.50 28.05
CA TYR A 885 19.53 16.40 28.37
C TYR A 885 18.99 17.71 28.93
N LEU A 886 19.54 18.18 30.05
CA LEU A 886 19.35 19.54 30.54
C LEU A 886 19.92 20.54 29.54
N VAL A 887 19.16 21.60 29.28
CA VAL A 887 19.59 22.70 28.42
C VAL A 887 20.21 23.78 29.30
N ASP A 888 21.50 24.04 29.12
CA ASP A 888 22.21 25.00 29.96
C ASP A 888 21.64 26.42 29.84
N ALA A 889 21.74 27.17 30.94
CA ALA A 889 21.53 28.61 30.93
C ALA A 889 22.70 29.24 30.17
N ALA A 890 22.42 29.68 28.94
CA ALA A 890 23.37 30.46 28.14
C ALA A 890 23.51 31.86 28.75
#